data_AF-A0A0L0CF68-F1
#
_entry.id   AF-A0A0L0CF68-F1
#
_cell.length_a   1.000
_cell.length_b   1.000
_cell.length_c   1.000
_cell.angle_alpha   90.00
_cell.angle_beta   90.00
_cell.angle_gamma   90.00
#
_symmetry.space_group_name_H-M   'P 1'
#
loop_
_entity.id
_entity.type
_entity.pdbx_description
1 polymer ?
#
loop_
_entity_poly.entity_id
_entity_poly.type
_entity_poly.pdbx_seq_one_letter_code
_entity_poly.pdbx_strand_id
1 'polypeptide(L)'
;MFKNICRSTNLVRQTTQNTATKGVNTTSAQNLNSNNSSNLLLINAQQQGTTSSTARCLLSTSASVSTKTTSPSSAAAAAIASNVVTLRRSKSQTHFTLLPRLSRFRTMSTGSAAGATGGSTQVDKPKFTNRLAQERSPYLLQHAHNPVDWYPWGDEAIEKARNENKLIFLSVGYSTCHWCHVMEHESFENEEVAAIMNKHFVNIKVDREERPDIDRIYMQFVLMMNGSGGWPMSVWLTPDLAPITAGTYFPPHDRWGMPSFKTVLKAIASKWIANEEQLKSTGLEVISAIQKSLSEKSTETVFEPGSADAKLQEALKIFSQRFDVEFGGFGNHPKFPEVARLNFLFHAYIVTKKVDILNMAVDTLHHIGRGGIHDHVFGGFARYSVDRKWHVPHFEKMLYDQGQLLAAYANAYKLTRDETFREYADGIYRYITTDLQHPAGGFYAGEDADSLPKAEDSKKVEGAFYAWTFKEIQKAIEDNKNKYSKFNMSAEKIFEIYSHHYDVKPLGNVDPSSDPHGHLNAKNILIVRGSVEETCKEFSLEEQQLKEILQITNGVLNDIRKQRPRPHLDTKIICSWNGLVLTGLCKLANCGGAKRPEYMAASAKLVKFMHENLYDKEKKLLKRSCYGVATNDTTLQENFEAEQIDGFLDDYAFLIKGLLDYYKASLDPFALQWAKELQEVQDNLFWDSEHGAYFYSKANSPNVVVRLKDDHDGAEPCGNSVAARNLILLSHYFDDDTYAQRASKLFEFFSDQQPFGYALPEMLSALMLHENGLDLVAVVGPDSETTKKFVEICRKYYIPGMIIVHVNPQDPEHAYNQRVQQKFKMINGQTTVYICHDKVCRMPVTDPIKLEENLTENFFKGRV
;
A
#
# COMPACT_ATOMS: atom_id res chain seq x y z
N MET A 1 -7.51 38.84 -2.16
CA MET A 1 -7.41 37.82 -1.10
C MET A 1 -7.32 36.38 -1.65
N PHE A 2 -8.20 35.90 -2.53
CA PHE A 2 -8.06 34.56 -3.17
C PHE A 2 -6.75 34.38 -3.97
N LYS A 3 -6.27 35.40 -4.69
CA LYS A 3 -4.91 35.39 -5.29
C LYS A 3 -3.76 35.37 -4.26
N ASN A 4 -4.00 35.72 -3.00
CA ASN A 4 -2.99 35.70 -1.94
C ASN A 4 -3.05 34.42 -1.09
N ILE A 5 -4.24 33.82 -0.93
CA ILE A 5 -4.42 32.51 -0.29
C ILE A 5 -3.86 31.39 -1.19
N CYS A 6 -3.99 31.50 -2.52
CA CYS A 6 -3.34 30.57 -3.46
C CYS A 6 -1.84 30.82 -3.67
N ARG A 7 -1.30 31.97 -3.22
CA ARG A 7 0.15 32.27 -3.32
C ARG A 7 0.91 31.88 -2.06
N SER A 8 0.26 31.78 -0.89
CA SER A 8 0.93 31.44 0.37
C SER A 8 1.32 29.97 0.51
N THR A 9 0.84 29.08 -0.37
CA THR A 9 1.29 27.68 -0.48
C THR A 9 2.48 27.47 -1.42
N ASN A 10 2.96 28.52 -2.11
CA ASN A 10 4.06 28.45 -3.09
C ASN A 10 5.46 28.73 -2.51
N LEU A 11 5.63 28.68 -1.19
CA LEU A 11 6.90 28.96 -0.51
C LEU A 11 7.83 27.72 -0.41
N VAL A 12 7.90 26.93 -1.49
CA VAL A 12 9.00 25.99 -1.78
C VAL A 12 9.34 26.06 -3.26
N ARG A 13 9.68 27.26 -3.75
CA ARG A 13 10.26 27.43 -5.09
C ARG A 13 11.08 28.71 -5.17
N GLN A 14 12.22 28.73 -4.49
CA GLN A 14 13.30 29.67 -4.79
C GLN A 14 14.65 28.98 -4.71
N THR A 15 15.06 28.40 -5.83
CA THR A 15 16.44 28.51 -6.30
C THR A 15 16.46 28.21 -7.81
N THR A 16 17.28 28.98 -8.53
CA THR A 16 17.51 28.94 -9.98
C THR A 16 16.42 29.53 -10.88
N GLN A 17 16.48 30.85 -11.06
CA GLN A 17 16.72 31.43 -12.40
C GLN A 17 16.91 32.94 -12.27
N ASN A 18 18.16 33.37 -12.39
CA ASN A 18 18.51 34.75 -12.70
C ASN A 18 19.57 34.68 -13.79
N THR A 19 19.22 35.03 -15.02
CA THR A 19 19.98 36.02 -15.80
C THR A 19 19.21 36.42 -17.06
N ALA A 20 18.89 37.72 -17.05
CA ALA A 20 18.51 38.65 -18.11
C ALA A 20 18.64 38.23 -19.57
N THR A 21 17.71 38.72 -20.39
CA THR A 21 18.06 39.65 -21.49
C THR A 21 16.84 40.44 -21.98
N LYS A 22 16.98 41.77 -21.98
CA LYS A 22 16.14 42.71 -22.77
C LYS A 22 16.55 42.60 -24.23
N GLY A 23 15.56 42.64 -25.13
CA GLY A 23 15.79 42.63 -26.57
C GLY A 23 16.37 43.92 -27.14
N VAL A 24 16.77 43.85 -28.41
CA VAL A 24 16.43 44.77 -29.52
C VAL A 24 17.09 44.23 -30.82
N ASN A 25 16.21 43.99 -31.80
CA ASN A 25 16.31 44.09 -33.26
C ASN A 25 17.57 43.76 -34.10
N THR A 26 17.19 43.21 -35.27
CA THR A 26 17.67 43.44 -36.65
C THR A 26 18.62 42.45 -37.34
N THR A 27 18.03 41.83 -38.38
CA THR A 27 18.52 41.53 -39.74
C THR A 27 19.44 40.34 -40.03
N SER A 28 18.91 39.54 -40.97
CA SER A 28 19.52 38.97 -42.19
C SER A 28 20.32 37.66 -42.14
N ALA A 29 19.76 36.72 -42.93
CA ALA A 29 20.40 35.93 -43.98
C ALA A 29 21.07 34.58 -43.64
N GLN A 30 20.47 33.56 -44.26
CA GLN A 30 21.09 32.51 -45.09
C GLN A 30 21.86 31.35 -44.44
N ASN A 31 21.25 30.17 -44.64
CA ASN A 31 21.80 28.97 -45.28
C ASN A 31 22.85 28.07 -44.59
N LEU A 32 22.48 26.77 -44.64
CA LEU A 32 23.27 25.57 -44.98
C LEU A 32 24.09 24.85 -43.88
N ASN A 33 23.57 23.66 -43.58
CA ASN A 33 24.21 22.34 -43.65
C ASN A 33 25.52 22.02 -42.89
N SER A 34 25.37 20.97 -42.07
CA SER A 34 26.16 19.72 -42.04
C SER A 34 27.44 19.62 -41.20
N ASN A 35 27.38 18.59 -40.34
CA ASN A 35 28.36 17.54 -40.07
C ASN A 35 29.69 17.81 -39.33
N ASN A 36 29.84 16.98 -38.29
CA ASN A 36 30.98 16.12 -37.96
C ASN A 36 32.14 16.61 -37.07
N SER A 37 32.20 15.92 -35.91
CA SER A 37 33.34 15.15 -35.37
C SER A 37 34.58 15.85 -34.78
N SER A 38 34.76 15.53 -33.48
CA SER A 38 35.98 14.99 -32.85
C SER A 38 37.17 15.89 -32.46
N ASN A 39 37.61 15.63 -31.22
CA ASN A 39 38.98 15.47 -30.73
C ASN A 39 39.69 16.57 -29.90
N LEU A 40 40.10 16.09 -28.70
CA LEU A 40 41.41 16.19 -28.02
C LEU A 40 41.80 17.43 -27.17
N LEU A 41 41.97 17.13 -25.86
CA LEU A 41 43.18 17.24 -25.01
C LEU A 41 43.93 18.58 -24.85
N LEU A 42 44.08 19.01 -23.58
CA LEU A 42 45.33 19.35 -22.83
C LEU A 42 44.99 20.29 -21.65
N ILE A 43 45.10 19.84 -20.40
CA ILE A 43 46.24 20.02 -19.47
C ILE A 43 46.71 21.47 -19.33
N ASN A 44 46.47 22.08 -18.16
CA ASN A 44 47.58 22.58 -17.32
C ASN A 44 47.17 22.82 -15.87
N ALA A 45 48.04 22.34 -14.99
CA ALA A 45 48.06 22.57 -13.55
C ALA A 45 48.73 23.91 -13.23
N GLN A 46 48.45 24.50 -12.06
CA GLN A 46 49.43 24.59 -10.96
C GLN A 46 49.01 25.56 -9.85
N GLN A 47 49.07 25.00 -8.63
CA GLN A 47 49.78 25.51 -7.44
C GLN A 47 49.12 26.48 -6.44
N GLN A 48 48.97 25.88 -5.24
CA GLN A 48 49.59 26.22 -3.95
C GLN A 48 48.88 27.20 -3.00
N GLY A 49 48.86 26.79 -1.71
CA GLY A 49 48.86 27.74 -0.60
C GLY A 49 48.19 27.38 0.73
N THR A 50 48.43 26.20 1.28
CA THR A 50 48.72 25.89 2.71
C THR A 50 48.11 26.66 3.92
N THR A 51 47.77 25.84 4.94
CA THR A 51 47.87 26.03 6.44
C THR A 51 46.87 26.95 7.15
N SER A 52 46.47 26.79 8.43
CA SER A 52 46.43 25.71 9.44
C SER A 52 45.72 26.29 10.70
N SER A 53 45.03 25.44 11.47
CA SER A 53 44.66 25.49 12.91
C SER A 53 44.73 26.82 13.71
N THR A 54 43.72 27.08 14.55
CA THR A 54 43.82 26.98 16.04
C THR A 54 42.52 27.36 16.75
N ALA A 55 42.26 26.66 17.85
CA ALA A 55 41.21 26.89 18.83
C ALA A 55 41.50 28.11 19.73
N ARG A 56 40.45 28.72 20.30
CA ARG A 56 40.53 29.30 21.64
C ARG A 56 39.16 29.37 22.33
N CYS A 57 39.17 28.86 23.56
CA CYS A 57 38.18 28.92 24.62
C CYS A 57 38.14 30.34 25.25
N LEU A 58 37.08 30.69 25.99
CA LEU A 58 37.10 31.10 27.42
C LEU A 58 35.74 31.64 27.92
N LEU A 59 35.27 31.01 29.02
CA LEU A 59 34.77 31.60 30.29
C LEU A 59 33.40 32.32 30.33
N SER A 60 32.37 31.77 31.03
CA SER A 60 32.08 31.79 32.50
C SER A 60 31.14 32.95 32.86
N THR A 61 30.10 32.86 33.70
CA THR A 61 30.03 32.36 35.09
C THR A 61 28.58 32.16 35.60
N SER A 62 28.39 31.06 36.33
CA SER A 62 27.60 30.79 37.55
C SER A 62 26.69 31.83 38.21
N ALA A 63 25.54 31.37 38.76
CA ALA A 63 25.28 31.34 40.22
C ALA A 63 24.03 30.48 40.58
N SER A 64 24.10 29.86 41.75
CA SER A 64 23.25 28.81 42.35
C SER A 64 22.54 29.28 43.64
N VAL A 65 21.63 28.43 44.18
CA VAL A 65 21.31 28.12 45.63
C VAL A 65 19.77 27.98 45.82
N SER A 66 19.17 26.80 46.09
CA SER A 66 19.01 26.00 47.36
C SER A 66 18.02 26.65 48.38
N THR A 67 17.04 26.02 49.08
CA THR A 67 16.84 24.64 49.62
C THR A 67 15.47 24.47 50.35
N LYS A 68 14.99 23.20 50.47
CA LYS A 68 14.34 22.48 51.62
C LYS A 68 12.95 22.93 52.14
N THR A 69 12.04 22.13 52.76
CA THR A 69 11.81 20.70 53.14
C THR A 69 10.46 20.65 53.90
N THR A 70 9.70 19.53 53.88
CA THR A 70 9.38 18.64 55.04
C THR A 70 8.19 17.69 54.77
N SER A 71 8.35 16.44 55.26
CA SER A 71 7.37 15.34 55.48
C SER A 71 7.15 15.22 57.03
N PRO A 72 6.57 14.18 57.71
CA PRO A 72 6.24 12.78 57.29
C PRO A 72 5.06 12.02 58.02
N SER A 73 4.97 10.70 57.72
CA SER A 73 4.61 9.50 58.56
C SER A 73 3.14 8.99 58.58
N SER A 74 2.78 7.70 58.72
CA SER A 74 3.42 6.36 58.94
C SER A 74 2.36 5.21 58.70
N ALA A 75 2.71 4.03 58.12
CA ALA A 75 2.85 2.64 58.70
C ALA A 75 1.61 2.03 59.45
N ALA A 76 1.20 0.74 59.44
CA ALA A 76 1.61 -0.55 58.84
C ALA A 76 0.53 -1.67 59.09
N ALA A 77 0.61 -2.76 58.29
CA ALA A 77 0.43 -4.22 58.59
C ALA A 77 -0.92 -4.94 58.93
N ALA A 78 -1.27 -5.90 58.05
CA ALA A 78 -1.50 -7.35 58.24
C ALA A 78 -2.88 -8.00 58.67
N ALA A 79 -3.31 -8.97 57.82
CA ALA A 79 -3.70 -10.38 58.10
C ALA A 79 -5.18 -10.86 58.31
N ILE A 80 -5.59 -11.79 57.40
CA ILE A 80 -6.23 -13.15 57.59
C ILE A 80 -7.78 -13.36 57.56
N ALA A 81 -8.16 -14.29 56.65
CA ALA A 81 -9.21 -15.35 56.59
C ALA A 81 -10.74 -15.10 56.50
N SER A 82 -11.28 -15.54 55.35
CA SER A 82 -12.33 -16.55 55.08
C SER A 82 -13.58 -16.72 55.98
N ASN A 83 -14.78 -16.75 55.36
CA ASN A 83 -15.72 -17.89 55.44
C ASN A 83 -16.97 -17.81 54.54
N VAL A 84 -17.49 -19.01 54.24
CA VAL A 84 -18.51 -19.45 53.27
C VAL A 84 -19.93 -19.50 53.87
N VAL A 85 -20.99 -19.42 53.05
CA VAL A 85 -22.35 -19.92 53.40
C VAL A 85 -23.00 -20.67 52.22
N THR A 86 -23.56 -21.85 52.53
CA THR A 86 -24.36 -22.79 51.71
C THR A 86 -25.87 -22.52 51.76
N LEU A 87 -26.64 -22.97 50.74
CA LEU A 87 -28.11 -23.16 50.82
C LEU A 87 -28.63 -24.35 50.00
N ARG A 88 -29.68 -25.00 50.54
CA ARG A 88 -30.35 -26.26 50.13
C ARG A 88 -31.58 -26.05 49.21
N ARG A 89 -31.93 -27.14 48.52
CA ARG A 89 -33.07 -27.39 47.59
C ARG A 89 -34.45 -27.61 48.23
N SER A 90 -35.52 -27.48 47.42
CA SER A 90 -36.72 -28.34 47.44
C SER A 90 -37.56 -28.26 46.11
N LYS A 91 -38.35 -29.31 45.83
CA LYS A 91 -39.13 -29.72 44.61
C LYS A 91 -40.59 -29.13 44.62
N SER A 92 -41.52 -29.25 43.63
CA SER A 92 -41.92 -30.32 42.67
C SER A 92 -42.95 -29.86 41.58
N GLN A 93 -43.01 -30.61 40.43
CA GLN A 93 -44.16 -31.16 39.61
C GLN A 93 -45.41 -30.29 39.21
N THR A 94 -46.09 -30.34 38.03
CA THR A 94 -46.27 -31.32 36.91
C THR A 94 -46.97 -30.71 35.64
N HIS A 95 -46.69 -31.27 34.43
CA HIS A 95 -47.38 -31.40 33.08
C HIS A 95 -48.27 -30.27 32.44
N PHE A 96 -48.22 -29.88 31.14
CA PHE A 96 -48.47 -30.59 29.85
C PHE A 96 -48.16 -29.66 28.61
N THR A 97 -47.78 -30.28 27.49
CA THR A 97 -47.58 -29.95 26.03
C THR A 97 -47.64 -28.56 25.33
N LEU A 98 -46.77 -28.47 24.29
CA LEU A 98 -46.84 -27.84 22.93
C LEU A 98 -45.89 -26.65 22.57
N LEU A 99 -44.89 -26.98 21.71
CA LEU A 99 -44.23 -26.18 20.64
C LEU A 99 -43.33 -24.96 21.01
N PRO A 100 -42.39 -24.57 20.10
CA PRO A 100 -40.96 -24.76 20.24
C PRO A 100 -40.23 -23.60 20.96
N ARG A 101 -39.22 -23.96 21.75
CA ARG A 101 -38.41 -23.02 22.55
C ARG A 101 -37.22 -22.48 21.76
N LEU A 102 -37.12 -21.15 21.79
CA LEU A 102 -35.89 -20.37 21.96
C LEU A 102 -34.89 -21.09 22.89
N SER A 103 -33.71 -21.44 22.38
CA SER A 103 -32.60 -21.90 23.21
C SER A 103 -31.63 -20.74 23.49
N ARG A 104 -31.79 -20.14 24.67
CA ARG A 104 -30.72 -19.46 25.40
C ARG A 104 -29.60 -20.48 25.63
N PHE A 105 -28.41 -20.23 25.09
CA PHE A 105 -27.22 -20.98 25.46
C PHE A 105 -26.70 -20.53 26.83
N ARG A 106 -26.52 -21.53 27.68
CA ARG A 106 -25.96 -21.46 29.03
C ARG A 106 -24.48 -21.80 28.89
N THR A 107 -23.60 -20.82 28.98
CA THR A 107 -22.15 -21.03 29.00
C THR A 107 -21.75 -21.66 30.33
N MET A 108 -21.13 -22.85 30.27
CA MET A 108 -20.38 -23.42 31.39
C MET A 108 -18.95 -22.90 31.34
N SER A 109 -18.54 -22.35 32.48
CA SER A 109 -17.19 -21.87 32.79
C SER A 109 -16.22 -23.05 32.98
N THR A 110 -15.02 -22.92 32.39
CA THR A 110 -13.80 -23.57 32.88
C THR A 110 -12.59 -22.65 32.71
N GLY A 111 -12.03 -22.20 33.84
CA GLY A 111 -10.57 -22.17 34.09
C GLY A 111 -9.74 -20.95 33.67
N SER A 112 -9.52 -20.03 34.61
CA SER A 112 -8.64 -18.85 34.54
C SER A 112 -7.14 -19.14 34.34
N ALA A 113 -6.48 -18.24 33.59
CA ALA A 113 -5.15 -17.73 33.91
C ALA A 113 -5.27 -16.22 34.23
N ALA A 114 -4.57 -15.76 35.25
CA ALA A 114 -4.86 -14.57 36.04
C ALA A 114 -4.83 -13.23 35.28
N GLY A 115 -5.98 -12.56 35.21
CA GLY A 115 -6.11 -11.14 34.87
C GLY A 115 -6.05 -10.27 36.13
N ALA A 116 -5.34 -9.16 36.03
CA ALA A 116 -5.36 -8.08 37.02
C ALA A 116 -6.81 -7.61 37.25
N THR A 117 -7.21 -7.50 38.50
CA THR A 117 -8.50 -6.94 38.91
C THR A 117 -8.52 -5.44 38.62
N GLY A 118 -8.99 -5.07 37.43
CA GLY A 118 -9.39 -3.70 37.10
C GLY A 118 -10.71 -3.38 37.78
N GLY A 119 -10.73 -2.31 38.57
CA GLY A 119 -11.98 -1.71 39.05
C GLY A 119 -12.85 -1.33 37.87
N SER A 120 -14.17 -1.53 38.00
CA SER A 120 -15.14 -1.04 37.03
C SER A 120 -15.08 0.48 36.97
N THR A 121 -14.33 1.02 36.01
CA THR A 121 -14.53 2.39 35.55
C THR A 121 -15.93 2.44 34.96
N GLN A 122 -16.82 3.25 35.56
CA GLN A 122 -17.99 3.73 34.85
C GLN A 122 -17.48 4.37 33.56
N VAL A 123 -17.77 3.75 32.41
CA VAL A 123 -17.54 4.40 31.12
C VAL A 123 -18.56 5.54 31.08
N ASP A 124 -18.08 6.76 31.30
CA ASP A 124 -18.90 7.96 31.16
C ASP A 124 -19.57 7.94 29.79
N LYS A 125 -20.89 8.18 29.77
CA LYS A 125 -21.62 8.27 28.50
C LYS A 125 -20.98 9.38 27.66
N PRO A 126 -20.72 9.14 26.36
CA PRO A 126 -20.10 10.15 25.51
C PRO A 126 -20.97 11.41 25.48
N LYS A 127 -20.34 12.58 25.60
CA LYS A 127 -21.02 13.89 25.65
C LYS A 127 -21.78 14.18 24.36
N PHE A 128 -21.27 13.72 23.23
CA PHE A 128 -21.86 13.86 21.91
C PHE A 128 -21.98 12.50 21.22
N THR A 129 -22.96 12.34 20.36
CA THR A 129 -23.09 11.17 19.47
C THR A 129 -23.77 11.63 18.20
N ASN A 130 -23.16 11.33 17.06
CA ASN A 130 -23.67 11.65 15.73
C ASN A 130 -24.04 10.36 14.97
N ARG A 131 -24.38 10.50 13.68
CA ARG A 131 -24.88 9.39 12.86
C ARG A 131 -23.83 8.32 12.56
N LEU A 132 -22.55 8.67 12.60
CA LEU A 132 -21.46 7.73 12.34
C LEU A 132 -21.42 6.58 13.38
N ALA A 133 -22.11 6.71 14.52
CA ALA A 133 -22.26 5.64 15.50
C ALA A 133 -23.01 4.40 14.97
N GLN A 134 -23.64 4.49 13.80
CA GLN A 134 -24.31 3.36 13.13
C GLN A 134 -23.46 2.74 12.01
N GLU A 135 -22.31 3.33 11.69
CA GLU A 135 -21.44 2.86 10.61
C GLU A 135 -20.62 1.63 11.03
N ARG A 136 -20.08 0.91 10.05
CA ARG A 136 -19.17 -0.23 10.28
C ARG A 136 -17.71 0.12 10.15
N SER A 137 -17.39 1.10 9.30
CA SER A 137 -16.02 1.56 9.08
C SER A 137 -15.34 1.86 10.42
N PRO A 138 -14.20 1.23 10.73
CA PRO A 138 -13.39 1.63 11.87
C PRO A 138 -13.04 3.12 11.84
N TYR A 139 -12.84 3.70 10.65
CA TYR A 139 -12.58 5.14 10.49
C TYR A 139 -13.79 6.00 10.87
N LEU A 140 -14.98 5.68 10.36
CA LEU A 140 -16.18 6.48 10.67
C LEU A 140 -16.57 6.35 12.16
N LEU A 141 -16.45 5.15 12.72
CA LEU A 141 -16.74 4.88 14.13
C LEU A 141 -15.83 5.65 15.09
N GLN A 142 -14.56 5.88 14.72
CA GLN A 142 -13.65 6.72 15.51
C GLN A 142 -14.20 8.14 15.71
N HIS A 143 -14.99 8.65 14.77
CA HIS A 143 -15.55 10.00 14.79
C HIS A 143 -17.00 10.08 15.33
N ALA A 144 -17.58 8.96 15.75
CA ALA A 144 -18.99 8.86 16.17
C ALA A 144 -19.37 9.75 17.35
N HIS A 145 -18.39 10.12 18.18
CA HIS A 145 -18.60 10.89 19.41
C HIS A 145 -18.02 12.32 19.36
N ASN A 146 -17.61 12.77 18.17
CA ASN A 146 -17.16 14.15 17.97
C ASN A 146 -18.32 15.15 18.14
N PRO A 147 -18.05 16.39 18.60
CA PRO A 147 -19.05 17.45 18.70
C PRO A 147 -19.57 17.93 17.34
N VAL A 148 -18.85 17.64 16.25
CA VAL A 148 -19.34 17.87 14.88
C VAL A 148 -20.49 16.89 14.58
N ASP A 149 -21.60 17.40 14.06
CA ASP A 149 -22.74 16.58 13.61
C ASP A 149 -22.41 15.97 12.26
N TRP A 150 -21.64 14.88 12.29
CA TRP A 150 -21.22 14.14 11.11
C TRP A 150 -22.35 13.29 10.54
N TYR A 151 -22.42 13.30 9.21
CA TYR A 151 -23.21 12.38 8.41
C TYR A 151 -22.27 11.46 7.62
N PRO A 152 -22.65 10.19 7.41
CA PRO A 152 -22.04 9.39 6.36
C PRO A 152 -22.42 9.95 4.98
N TRP A 153 -21.72 9.51 3.94
CA TRP A 153 -22.10 9.87 2.56
C TRP A 153 -23.39 9.15 2.14
N GLY A 154 -24.47 9.91 1.94
CA GLY A 154 -25.75 9.34 1.54
C GLY A 154 -26.84 10.41 1.34
N ASP A 155 -28.01 9.94 0.91
CA ASP A 155 -29.14 10.80 0.52
C ASP A 155 -29.58 11.74 1.64
N GLU A 156 -29.61 11.27 2.90
CA GLU A 156 -30.03 12.09 4.05
C GLU A 156 -29.21 13.39 4.15
N ALA A 157 -27.88 13.29 4.06
CA ALA A 157 -27.00 14.44 4.19
C ALA A 157 -27.14 15.40 2.99
N ILE A 158 -27.27 14.84 1.80
CA ILE A 158 -27.31 15.60 0.54
C ILE A 158 -28.66 16.31 0.40
N GLU A 159 -29.77 15.64 0.72
CA GLU A 159 -31.09 16.25 0.77
C GLU A 159 -31.18 17.32 1.84
N LYS A 160 -30.57 17.11 3.02
CA LYS A 160 -30.46 18.15 4.05
C LYS A 160 -29.73 19.39 3.52
N ALA A 161 -28.61 19.20 2.81
CA ALA A 161 -27.86 20.31 2.24
C ALA A 161 -28.69 21.10 1.22
N ARG A 162 -29.48 20.41 0.38
CA ARG A 162 -30.41 21.04 -0.58
C ARG A 162 -31.55 21.78 0.13
N ASN A 163 -32.22 21.13 1.08
CA ASN A 163 -33.37 21.68 1.79
C ASN A 163 -33.00 22.91 2.64
N GLU A 164 -31.81 22.92 3.25
CA GLU A 164 -31.33 24.04 4.06
C GLU A 164 -30.52 25.07 3.26
N ASN A 165 -30.29 24.83 1.98
CA ASN A 165 -29.40 25.61 1.11
C ASN A 165 -28.02 25.88 1.76
N LYS A 166 -27.40 24.81 2.27
CA LYS A 166 -26.09 24.87 2.94
C LYS A 166 -25.02 24.17 2.12
N LEU A 167 -23.82 24.74 2.15
CA LEU A 167 -22.63 24.05 1.65
C LEU A 167 -22.41 22.75 2.41
N ILE A 168 -21.88 21.76 1.72
CA ILE A 168 -21.37 20.52 2.31
C ILE A 168 -19.89 20.73 2.62
N PHE A 169 -19.48 20.41 3.86
CA PHE A 169 -18.09 20.17 4.17
C PHE A 169 -17.82 18.66 4.10
N LEU A 170 -17.07 18.24 3.09
CA LEU A 170 -16.67 16.86 2.89
C LEU A 170 -15.26 16.64 3.46
N SER A 171 -15.15 15.74 4.43
CA SER A 171 -13.89 15.24 4.98
C SER A 171 -13.68 13.79 4.57
N VAL A 172 -12.57 13.50 3.87
CA VAL A 172 -12.21 12.15 3.42
C VAL A 172 -10.89 11.72 4.06
N GLY A 173 -10.84 10.49 4.55
CA GLY A 173 -9.67 9.90 5.19
C GLY A 173 -9.81 8.39 5.37
N TYR A 174 -8.96 7.79 6.20
CA TYR A 174 -8.96 6.35 6.52
C TYR A 174 -8.33 6.11 7.89
N SER A 175 -8.58 4.93 8.48
CA SER A 175 -8.42 4.69 9.92
C SER A 175 -6.97 4.73 10.43
N THR A 176 -6.01 4.42 9.55
CA THR A 176 -4.59 4.29 9.90
C THR A 176 -3.78 5.56 9.64
N CYS A 177 -4.43 6.61 9.10
CA CYS A 177 -3.79 7.83 8.67
C CYS A 177 -3.41 8.76 9.84
N HIS A 178 -2.11 8.96 10.09
CA HIS A 178 -1.62 9.89 11.12
C HIS A 178 -2.21 11.30 10.99
N TRP A 179 -2.13 11.91 9.80
CA TRP A 179 -2.62 13.29 9.60
C TRP A 179 -4.14 13.43 9.76
N CYS A 180 -4.92 12.34 9.61
CA CYS A 180 -6.35 12.36 9.90
C CYS A 180 -6.60 12.51 11.41
N HIS A 181 -5.84 11.78 12.23
CA HIS A 181 -5.89 11.89 13.69
C HIS A 181 -5.45 13.27 14.18
N VAL A 182 -4.40 13.84 13.57
CA VAL A 182 -3.94 15.20 13.90
C VAL A 182 -5.06 16.22 13.64
N MET A 183 -5.69 16.15 12.45
CA MET A 183 -6.79 17.05 12.11
C MET A 183 -8.01 16.85 13.01
N GLU A 184 -8.32 15.61 13.40
CA GLU A 184 -9.38 15.33 14.37
C GLU A 184 -9.12 16.00 15.72
N HIS A 185 -7.98 15.70 16.34
CA HIS A 185 -7.66 16.21 17.68
C HIS A 185 -7.53 17.72 17.71
N GLU A 186 -6.94 18.33 16.68
CA GLU A 186 -6.74 19.77 16.64
C GLU A 186 -8.00 20.55 16.24
N SER A 187 -8.91 19.95 15.47
CA SER A 187 -10.07 20.66 14.90
C SER A 187 -11.42 20.04 15.23
N PHE A 188 -11.65 18.74 14.94
CA PHE A 188 -13.00 18.16 14.98
C PHE A 188 -13.49 17.83 16.41
N GLU A 189 -12.58 17.62 17.35
CA GLU A 189 -12.91 17.47 18.78
C GLU A 189 -13.18 18.81 19.49
N ASN A 190 -12.81 19.93 18.87
CA ASN A 190 -12.97 21.26 19.47
C ASN A 190 -14.41 21.76 19.35
N GLU A 191 -15.11 21.91 20.49
CA GLU A 191 -16.52 22.34 20.51
C GLU A 191 -16.78 23.70 19.83
N GLU A 192 -15.83 24.64 19.88
CA GLU A 192 -15.99 25.95 19.21
C GLU A 192 -15.88 25.83 17.69
N VAL A 193 -14.95 25.01 17.19
CA VAL A 193 -14.84 24.69 15.77
C VAL A 193 -16.10 23.96 15.30
N ALA A 194 -16.53 22.95 16.04
CA ALA A 194 -17.72 22.17 15.74
C ALA A 194 -19.00 23.04 15.69
N ALA A 195 -19.14 24.00 16.60
CA ALA A 195 -20.25 24.96 16.58
C ALA A 195 -20.28 25.80 15.29
N ILE A 196 -19.11 26.22 14.78
CA ILE A 196 -19.03 26.92 13.49
C ILE A 196 -19.41 25.99 12.35
N MET A 197 -18.88 24.75 12.35
CA MET A 197 -19.15 23.75 11.33
C MET A 197 -20.66 23.43 11.24
N ASN A 198 -21.26 23.01 12.35
CA ASN A 198 -22.67 22.60 12.43
C ASN A 198 -23.63 23.75 12.10
N LYS A 199 -23.24 25.01 12.36
CA LYS A 199 -24.04 26.18 12.02
C LYS A 199 -24.10 26.43 10.51
N HIS A 200 -22.96 26.30 9.82
CA HIS A 200 -22.78 26.82 8.46
C HIS A 200 -22.76 25.74 7.37
N PHE A 201 -22.51 24.48 7.73
CA PHE A 201 -22.29 23.40 6.78
C PHE A 201 -23.10 22.16 7.14
N VAL A 202 -23.39 21.32 6.14
CA VAL A 202 -23.67 19.90 6.36
C VAL A 202 -22.35 19.14 6.32
N ASN A 203 -21.97 18.53 7.43
CA ASN A 203 -20.66 17.90 7.58
C ASN A 203 -20.74 16.42 7.21
N ILE A 204 -20.05 16.02 6.15
CA ILE A 204 -20.03 14.64 5.67
C ILE A 204 -18.62 14.07 5.87
N LYS A 205 -18.54 12.87 6.45
CA LYS A 205 -17.28 12.13 6.61
C LYS A 205 -17.29 10.85 5.78
N VAL A 206 -16.17 10.57 5.12
CA VAL A 206 -16.04 9.45 4.19
C VAL A 206 -14.76 8.67 4.46
N ASP A 207 -14.91 7.35 4.60
CA ASP A 207 -13.80 6.41 4.52
C ASP A 207 -13.44 6.18 3.03
N ARG A 208 -12.25 6.61 2.60
CA ARG A 208 -11.80 6.41 1.21
C ARG A 208 -11.66 4.95 0.83
N GLU A 209 -11.47 4.06 1.80
CA GLU A 209 -11.28 2.64 1.54
C GLU A 209 -12.60 1.95 1.19
N GLU A 210 -13.71 2.46 1.74
CA GLU A 210 -15.08 2.03 1.43
C GLU A 210 -15.66 2.75 0.21
N ARG A 211 -15.40 4.06 0.09
CA ARG A 211 -15.89 4.93 -0.99
C ARG A 211 -14.76 5.58 -1.79
N PRO A 212 -13.88 4.78 -2.43
CA PRO A 212 -12.82 5.33 -3.27
C PRO A 212 -13.36 6.05 -4.50
N ASP A 213 -14.60 5.76 -4.93
CA ASP A 213 -15.29 6.49 -5.99
C ASP A 213 -15.48 7.97 -5.66
N ILE A 214 -15.80 8.27 -4.39
CA ILE A 214 -15.95 9.65 -3.89
C ILE A 214 -14.58 10.30 -3.70
N ASP A 215 -13.63 9.58 -3.09
CA ASP A 215 -12.27 10.03 -2.86
C ASP A 215 -11.59 10.47 -4.18
N ARG A 216 -11.62 9.62 -5.21
CA ARG A 216 -10.94 9.87 -6.49
C ARG A 216 -11.44 11.15 -7.19
N ILE A 217 -12.75 11.39 -7.22
CA ILE A 217 -13.35 12.58 -7.85
C ILE A 217 -12.82 13.86 -7.21
N TYR A 218 -12.89 13.92 -5.88
CA TYR A 218 -12.51 15.14 -5.19
C TYR A 218 -11.00 15.27 -5.01
N MET A 219 -10.25 14.16 -5.01
CA MET A 219 -8.78 14.20 -5.08
C MET A 219 -8.30 14.76 -6.42
N GLN A 220 -8.95 14.40 -7.53
CA GLN A 220 -8.67 15.01 -8.84
C GLN A 220 -8.89 16.53 -8.80
N PHE A 221 -9.99 16.98 -8.18
CA PHE A 221 -10.21 18.41 -7.95
C PHE A 221 -9.10 19.07 -7.12
N VAL A 222 -8.68 18.43 -6.02
CA VAL A 222 -7.57 18.93 -5.17
C VAL A 222 -6.27 19.05 -5.98
N LEU A 223 -5.92 18.03 -6.76
CA LEU A 223 -4.73 18.02 -7.60
C LEU A 223 -4.78 19.13 -8.67
N MET A 224 -5.91 19.33 -9.33
CA MET A 224 -6.11 20.43 -10.29
C MET A 224 -5.96 21.81 -9.63
N MET A 225 -6.44 21.96 -8.39
CA MET A 225 -6.44 23.24 -7.67
C MET A 225 -5.07 23.57 -7.05
N ASN A 226 -4.41 22.59 -6.43
CA ASN A 226 -3.23 22.79 -5.60
C ASN A 226 -1.93 22.27 -6.21
N GLY A 227 -2.00 21.42 -7.24
CA GLY A 227 -0.85 20.72 -7.84
C GLY A 227 -0.33 19.53 -7.02
N SER A 228 -0.84 19.35 -5.80
CA SER A 228 -0.57 18.21 -4.92
C SER A 228 -1.84 17.83 -4.15
N GLY A 229 -1.90 16.58 -3.71
CA GLY A 229 -3.02 16.01 -2.96
C GLY A 229 -2.54 15.23 -1.75
N GLY A 230 -3.48 14.75 -0.94
CA GLY A 230 -3.19 13.96 0.24
C GLY A 230 -4.37 13.94 1.22
N TRP A 231 -4.25 13.11 2.24
CA TRP A 231 -5.24 12.98 3.31
C TRP A 231 -4.71 13.59 4.62
N PRO A 232 -5.57 14.15 5.48
CA PRO A 232 -7.02 14.28 5.33
C PRO A 232 -7.37 15.25 4.21
N MET A 233 -8.41 14.92 3.44
CA MET A 233 -8.90 15.77 2.35
C MET A 233 -10.12 16.56 2.83
N SER A 234 -10.07 17.88 2.69
CA SER A 234 -11.08 18.83 3.15
C SER A 234 -11.65 19.61 1.96
N VAL A 235 -12.91 19.37 1.60
CA VAL A 235 -13.53 19.89 0.38
C VAL A 235 -14.86 20.55 0.71
N TRP A 236 -15.13 21.72 0.11
CA TRP A 236 -16.42 22.39 0.22
C TRP A 236 -17.19 22.24 -1.07
N LEU A 237 -18.38 21.65 -0.98
CA LEU A 237 -19.26 21.37 -2.10
C LEU A 237 -20.54 22.21 -2.00
N THR A 238 -21.11 22.54 -3.14
CA THR A 238 -22.50 23.02 -3.24
C THR A 238 -23.48 21.90 -2.80
N PRO A 239 -24.76 22.23 -2.52
CA PRO A 239 -25.80 21.22 -2.31
C PRO A 239 -25.96 20.21 -3.45
N ASP A 240 -25.52 20.58 -4.66
CA ASP A 240 -25.53 19.74 -5.85
C ASP A 240 -24.19 19.03 -6.08
N LEU A 241 -23.37 18.92 -5.02
CA LEU A 241 -22.10 18.19 -4.96
C LEU A 241 -20.97 18.78 -5.82
N ALA A 242 -21.19 19.91 -6.49
CA ALA A 242 -20.14 20.56 -7.26
C ALA A 242 -19.07 21.18 -6.32
N PRO A 243 -17.77 20.90 -6.53
CA PRO A 243 -16.71 21.38 -5.65
C PRO A 243 -16.39 22.87 -5.87
N ILE A 244 -16.11 23.58 -4.78
CA ILE A 244 -15.83 25.02 -4.79
C ILE A 244 -14.37 25.31 -4.44
N THR A 245 -13.88 24.68 -3.38
CA THR A 245 -12.51 24.87 -2.86
C THR A 245 -12.13 23.65 -2.05
N ALA A 246 -10.82 23.42 -1.92
CA ALA A 246 -10.31 22.32 -1.13
C ALA A 246 -8.96 22.64 -0.47
N GLY A 247 -8.58 21.80 0.48
CA GLY A 247 -7.26 21.73 1.08
C GLY A 247 -7.03 20.37 1.72
N THR A 248 -5.85 20.16 2.26
CA THR A 248 -5.53 18.96 3.03
C THR A 248 -5.70 19.25 4.52
N TYR A 249 -4.60 19.57 5.19
CA TYR A 249 -4.55 19.94 6.60
C TYR A 249 -4.66 21.46 6.81
N PHE A 250 -5.41 21.87 7.85
CA PHE A 250 -5.51 23.26 8.29
C PHE A 250 -5.17 23.36 9.79
N PRO A 251 -4.30 24.28 10.21
CA PRO A 251 -3.91 24.37 11.61
C PRO A 251 -5.02 24.93 12.51
N PRO A 252 -4.99 24.65 13.83
CA PRO A 252 -5.97 25.17 14.78
C PRO A 252 -5.86 26.69 14.99
N HIS A 253 -4.67 27.24 14.75
CA HIS A 253 -4.35 28.67 14.84
C HIS A 253 -3.60 29.13 13.59
N ASP A 254 -3.75 30.41 13.24
CA ASP A 254 -3.03 31.00 12.11
C ASP A 254 -1.52 30.89 12.39
N ARG A 255 -0.81 30.04 11.62
CA ARG A 255 0.62 29.77 11.81
C ARG A 255 1.29 29.44 10.48
N TRP A 256 2.58 29.73 10.38
CA TRP A 256 3.40 29.45 9.19
C TRP A 256 2.83 30.01 7.87
N GLY A 257 2.13 31.15 7.93
CA GLY A 257 1.46 31.74 6.77
C GLY A 257 0.20 31.02 6.30
N MET A 258 -0.25 29.99 7.04
CA MET A 258 -1.49 29.29 6.79
C MET A 258 -2.61 29.83 7.69
N PRO A 259 -3.80 30.12 7.14
CA PRO A 259 -4.96 30.47 7.94
C PRO A 259 -5.41 29.26 8.76
N SER A 260 -5.90 29.50 9.97
CA SER A 260 -6.52 28.48 10.79
C SER A 260 -7.78 27.93 10.15
N PHE A 261 -8.16 26.71 10.55
CA PHE A 261 -9.38 26.10 10.10
C PHE A 261 -10.62 26.96 10.41
N LYS A 262 -10.67 27.61 11.58
CA LYS A 262 -11.74 28.58 11.94
C LYS A 262 -11.81 29.75 10.97
N THR A 263 -10.66 30.32 10.59
CA THR A 263 -10.58 31.43 9.63
C THR A 263 -11.11 31.00 8.25
N VAL A 264 -10.72 29.81 7.79
CA VAL A 264 -11.17 29.24 6.52
C VAL A 264 -12.69 28.99 6.52
N LEU A 265 -13.22 28.34 7.56
CA LEU A 265 -14.66 28.05 7.70
C LEU A 265 -15.50 29.33 7.63
N LYS A 266 -15.14 30.36 8.41
CA LYS A 266 -15.87 31.64 8.44
C LYS A 266 -15.82 32.37 7.09
N ALA A 267 -14.66 32.35 6.43
CA ALA A 267 -14.48 32.99 5.13
C ALA A 267 -15.35 32.34 4.04
N ILE A 268 -15.39 31.00 4.00
CA ILE A 268 -16.19 30.26 3.02
C ILE A 268 -17.68 30.46 3.28
N ALA A 269 -18.13 30.36 4.54
CA ALA A 269 -19.53 30.56 4.91
C ALA A 269 -20.02 31.97 4.54
N SER A 270 -19.21 33.01 4.79
CA SER A 270 -19.55 34.39 4.43
C SER A 270 -19.66 34.57 2.92
N LYS A 271 -18.81 33.89 2.15
CA LYS A 271 -18.80 33.96 0.68
C LYS A 271 -20.02 33.26 0.06
N TRP A 272 -20.48 32.15 0.66
CA TRP A 272 -21.71 31.47 0.22
C TRP A 272 -22.92 32.40 0.32
N ILE A 273 -23.09 33.07 1.47
CA ILE A 273 -24.19 34.01 1.69
C ILE A 273 -24.14 35.19 0.71
N ALA A 274 -22.95 35.68 0.38
CA ALA A 274 -22.79 36.84 -0.49
C ALA A 274 -22.91 36.52 -1.99
N ASN A 275 -22.39 35.36 -2.43
CA ASN A 275 -22.11 35.07 -3.84
C ASN A 275 -22.57 33.66 -4.28
N GLU A 276 -23.70 33.17 -3.78
CA GLU A 276 -24.20 31.81 -4.02
C GLU A 276 -24.18 31.39 -5.50
N GLU A 277 -24.85 32.14 -6.37
CA GLU A 277 -24.98 31.83 -7.80
C GLU A 277 -23.62 31.75 -8.51
N GLN A 278 -22.70 32.64 -8.16
CA GLN A 278 -21.35 32.63 -8.72
C GLN A 278 -20.59 31.35 -8.32
N LEU A 279 -20.74 30.90 -7.07
CA LEU A 279 -20.07 29.69 -6.57
C LEU A 279 -20.67 28.43 -7.19
N LYS A 280 -21.99 28.39 -7.41
CA LYS A 280 -22.64 27.30 -8.17
C LYS A 280 -22.12 27.23 -9.61
N SER A 281 -22.08 28.36 -10.32
CA SER A 281 -21.51 28.42 -11.69
C SER A 281 -20.06 27.92 -11.73
N THR A 282 -19.23 28.40 -10.79
CA THR A 282 -17.82 27.99 -10.71
C THR A 282 -17.68 26.48 -10.49
N GLY A 283 -18.51 25.90 -9.60
CA GLY A 283 -18.49 24.46 -9.36
C GLY A 283 -18.91 23.65 -10.58
N LEU A 284 -19.93 24.10 -11.31
CA LEU A 284 -20.38 23.45 -12.55
C LEU A 284 -19.31 23.51 -13.65
N GLU A 285 -18.60 24.64 -13.78
CA GLU A 285 -17.47 24.77 -14.71
C GLU A 285 -16.35 23.76 -14.38
N VAL A 286 -16.07 23.54 -13.10
CA VAL A 286 -15.08 22.53 -12.67
C VAL A 286 -15.54 21.11 -13.01
N ILE A 287 -16.80 20.76 -12.73
CA ILE A 287 -17.35 19.44 -13.09
C ILE A 287 -17.31 19.23 -14.60
N SER A 288 -17.70 20.24 -15.38
CA SER A 288 -17.63 20.20 -16.84
C SER A 288 -16.20 20.03 -17.33
N ALA A 289 -15.22 20.71 -16.72
CA ALA A 289 -13.81 20.55 -17.05
C ALA A 289 -13.30 19.11 -16.78
N ILE A 290 -13.69 18.52 -15.64
CA ILE A 290 -13.36 17.13 -15.31
C ILE A 290 -14.03 16.16 -16.31
N GLN A 291 -15.30 16.37 -16.63
CA GLN A 291 -16.01 15.54 -17.62
C GLN A 291 -15.37 15.66 -19.02
N LYS A 292 -15.00 16.86 -19.42
CA LYS A 292 -14.36 17.16 -20.70
C LYS A 292 -12.99 16.48 -20.81
N SER A 293 -12.16 16.55 -19.76
CA SER A 293 -10.86 15.86 -19.76
C SER A 293 -10.97 14.33 -19.84
N LEU A 294 -12.13 13.76 -19.47
CA LEU A 294 -12.39 12.32 -19.51
C LEU A 294 -13.07 11.83 -20.80
N SER A 295 -13.74 12.73 -21.53
CA SER A 295 -14.51 12.40 -22.74
C SER A 295 -13.84 12.85 -24.04
N GLU A 296 -13.06 13.95 -24.01
CA GLU A 296 -12.36 14.50 -25.18
C GLU A 296 -10.91 14.02 -25.31
N LYS A 297 -10.62 12.77 -24.93
CA LYS A 297 -9.34 12.17 -25.30
C LYS A 297 -9.33 11.93 -26.81
N SER A 298 -8.38 12.55 -27.50
CA SER A 298 -8.43 12.69 -28.96
C SER A 298 -8.30 11.36 -29.68
N THR A 299 -9.24 11.06 -30.58
CA THR A 299 -9.17 9.92 -31.54
C THR A 299 -8.06 10.09 -32.60
N GLU A 300 -7.26 11.14 -32.54
CA GLU A 300 -6.19 11.44 -33.51
C GLU A 300 -4.88 10.70 -33.19
N THR A 301 -4.63 10.35 -31.93
CA THR A 301 -3.48 9.53 -31.52
C THR A 301 -3.91 8.07 -31.39
N VAL A 302 -3.41 7.22 -32.27
CA VAL A 302 -3.59 5.77 -32.20
C VAL A 302 -2.22 5.14 -31.97
N PHE A 303 -2.15 4.10 -31.14
CA PHE A 303 -0.94 3.31 -31.02
C PHE A 303 -0.77 2.44 -32.26
N GLU A 304 0.17 2.83 -33.11
CA GLU A 304 0.63 2.03 -34.25
C GLU A 304 1.67 0.99 -33.81
N PRO A 305 1.92 -0.09 -34.58
CA PRO A 305 2.98 -1.05 -34.29
C PRO A 305 4.33 -0.37 -34.02
N GLY A 306 4.96 -0.67 -32.89
CA GLY A 306 6.21 -0.04 -32.43
C GLY A 306 5.99 1.13 -31.47
N SER A 307 4.75 1.48 -31.16
CA SER A 307 4.43 2.49 -30.15
C SER A 307 4.90 2.07 -28.76
N ALA A 308 4.81 0.79 -28.41
CA ALA A 308 5.32 0.27 -27.14
C ALA A 308 6.81 0.61 -26.96
N ASP A 309 7.63 0.41 -27.99
CA ASP A 309 9.07 0.70 -27.94
C ASP A 309 9.34 2.19 -27.80
N ALA A 310 8.62 3.04 -28.53
CA ALA A 310 8.75 4.49 -28.42
C ALA A 310 8.39 4.98 -27.00
N LYS A 311 7.28 4.48 -26.44
CA LYS A 311 6.83 4.79 -25.08
C LYS A 311 7.75 4.22 -24.00
N LEU A 312 8.35 3.07 -24.24
CA LEU A 312 9.39 2.49 -23.40
C LEU A 312 10.62 3.40 -23.34
N GLN A 313 11.14 3.89 -24.48
CA GLN A 313 12.29 4.79 -24.47
C GLN A 313 11.98 6.13 -23.78
N GLU A 314 10.77 6.69 -23.98
CA GLU A 314 10.31 7.88 -23.28
C GLU A 314 10.31 7.68 -21.75
N ALA A 315 9.67 6.60 -21.29
CA ALA A 315 9.57 6.29 -19.87
C ALA A 315 10.94 6.07 -19.23
N LEU A 316 11.82 5.30 -19.88
CA LEU A 316 13.16 5.02 -19.37
C LEU A 316 14.01 6.28 -19.25
N LYS A 317 13.91 7.21 -20.21
CA LYS A 317 14.59 8.51 -20.11
C LYS A 317 14.16 9.27 -18.85
N ILE A 318 12.86 9.29 -18.56
CA ILE A 318 12.31 9.97 -17.37
C ILE A 318 12.75 9.25 -16.08
N PHE A 319 12.66 7.91 -16.04
CA PHE A 319 13.08 7.15 -14.88
C PHE A 319 14.56 7.35 -14.58
N SER A 320 15.45 7.28 -15.58
CA SER A 320 16.88 7.54 -15.39
C SER A 320 17.16 8.97 -14.91
N GLN A 321 16.39 9.97 -15.33
CA GLN A 321 16.55 11.35 -14.86
C GLN A 321 16.06 11.57 -13.43
N ARG A 322 15.07 10.80 -12.98
CA ARG A 322 14.44 10.93 -11.66
C ARG A 322 14.97 9.96 -10.62
N PHE A 323 15.72 8.95 -11.05
CA PHE A 323 16.27 7.93 -10.18
C PHE A 323 17.28 8.54 -9.21
N ASP A 324 17.07 8.25 -7.94
CA ASP A 324 17.99 8.63 -6.88
C ASP A 324 19.11 7.60 -6.78
N VAL A 325 20.26 7.90 -7.38
CA VAL A 325 21.42 7.00 -7.39
C VAL A 325 21.99 6.75 -5.98
N GLU A 326 21.79 7.69 -5.05
CA GLU A 326 22.35 7.61 -3.70
C GLU A 326 21.50 6.76 -2.76
N PHE A 327 20.17 6.87 -2.85
CA PHE A 327 19.24 6.22 -1.92
C PHE A 327 18.20 5.31 -2.59
N GLY A 328 18.28 5.10 -3.90
CA GLY A 328 17.25 4.40 -4.66
C GLY A 328 15.89 5.13 -4.67
N GLY A 329 14.95 4.63 -5.47
CA GLY A 329 13.63 5.22 -5.67
C GLY A 329 13.64 6.41 -6.63
N PHE A 330 12.51 7.10 -6.71
CA PHE A 330 12.29 8.16 -7.68
C PHE A 330 11.83 9.44 -6.98
N GLY A 331 12.54 10.55 -7.22
CA GLY A 331 12.28 11.84 -6.56
C GLY A 331 12.93 11.98 -5.18
N ASN A 332 12.56 13.07 -4.47
CA ASN A 332 13.24 13.51 -3.25
C ASN A 332 12.57 12.97 -1.97
N HIS A 333 11.58 13.66 -1.44
CA HIS A 333 10.82 13.29 -0.25
C HIS A 333 9.40 13.86 -0.34
N PRO A 334 8.38 13.21 0.26
CA PRO A 334 8.41 11.86 0.84
C PRO A 334 8.70 10.78 -0.22
N LYS A 335 9.17 9.60 0.21
CA LYS A 335 9.44 8.45 -0.68
C LYS A 335 8.46 7.31 -0.44
N PHE A 336 7.78 6.90 -1.51
CA PHE A 336 6.89 5.76 -1.57
C PHE A 336 7.55 4.60 -2.34
N PRO A 337 7.26 3.33 -2.00
CA PRO A 337 7.77 2.18 -2.75
C PRO A 337 7.43 2.16 -4.25
N GLU A 338 6.28 2.75 -4.64
CA GLU A 338 5.82 2.89 -6.03
C GLU A 338 5.98 1.60 -6.87
N VAL A 339 5.44 0.50 -6.35
CA VAL A 339 5.74 -0.86 -6.83
C VAL A 339 5.38 -1.10 -8.31
N ALA A 340 4.36 -0.42 -8.85
CA ALA A 340 4.04 -0.47 -10.28
C ALA A 340 5.24 -0.09 -11.15
N ARG A 341 6.03 0.93 -10.75
CA ARG A 341 7.26 1.34 -11.45
C ARG A 341 8.33 0.26 -11.37
N LEU A 342 8.52 -0.35 -10.20
CA LEU A 342 9.51 -1.42 -10.02
C LEU A 342 9.19 -2.64 -10.88
N ASN A 343 7.92 -3.06 -10.92
CA ASN A 343 7.48 -4.16 -11.77
C ASN A 343 7.61 -3.85 -13.26
N PHE A 344 7.32 -2.62 -13.67
CA PHE A 344 7.58 -2.16 -15.03
C PHE A 344 9.07 -2.24 -15.38
N LEU A 345 9.97 -1.79 -14.50
CA LEU A 345 11.41 -1.83 -14.74
C LEU A 345 11.94 -3.26 -14.90
N PHE A 346 11.38 -4.24 -14.18
CA PHE A 346 11.67 -5.65 -14.41
C PHE A 346 11.27 -6.10 -15.83
N HIS A 347 10.10 -5.70 -16.31
CA HIS A 347 9.67 -6.00 -17.67
C HIS A 347 10.53 -5.28 -18.71
N ALA A 348 10.80 -3.98 -18.51
CA ALA A 348 11.68 -3.18 -19.35
C ALA A 348 13.08 -3.79 -19.45
N TYR A 349 13.63 -4.35 -18.37
CA TYR A 349 14.88 -5.10 -18.41
C TYR A 349 14.78 -6.34 -19.30
N ILE A 350 13.68 -7.10 -19.22
CA ILE A 350 13.51 -8.29 -20.07
C ILE A 350 13.50 -7.94 -21.56
N VAL A 351 12.88 -6.81 -21.93
CA VAL A 351 12.83 -6.33 -23.32
C VAL A 351 14.19 -5.77 -23.77
N THR A 352 14.78 -4.88 -22.97
CA THR A 352 15.98 -4.12 -23.39
C THR A 352 17.30 -4.83 -23.11
N LYS A 353 17.32 -5.76 -22.14
CA LYS A 353 18.51 -6.41 -21.56
C LYS A 353 19.56 -5.45 -20.99
N LYS A 354 19.22 -4.18 -20.75
CA LYS A 354 20.15 -3.19 -20.17
C LYS A 354 20.19 -3.32 -18.65
N VAL A 355 21.36 -3.64 -18.10
CA VAL A 355 21.54 -3.91 -16.66
C VAL A 355 21.22 -2.67 -15.80
N ASP A 356 21.53 -1.46 -16.27
CA ASP A 356 21.23 -0.22 -15.54
C ASP A 356 19.72 -0.05 -15.23
N ILE A 357 18.84 -0.57 -16.10
CA ILE A 357 17.39 -0.53 -15.89
C ILE A 357 16.99 -1.46 -14.75
N LEU A 358 17.59 -2.64 -14.70
CA LEU A 358 17.37 -3.59 -13.61
C LEU A 358 17.93 -3.05 -12.29
N ASN A 359 19.10 -2.42 -12.32
CA ASN A 359 19.75 -1.84 -11.14
C ASN A 359 18.86 -0.77 -10.50
N MET A 360 18.18 0.08 -11.28
CA MET A 360 17.22 1.04 -10.71
C MET A 360 16.18 0.37 -9.80
N ALA A 361 15.63 -0.78 -10.19
CA ALA A 361 14.64 -1.50 -9.38
C ALA A 361 15.27 -2.26 -8.21
N VAL A 362 16.39 -2.95 -8.45
CA VAL A 362 17.13 -3.75 -7.46
C VAL A 362 17.68 -2.88 -6.34
N ASP A 363 18.34 -1.77 -6.69
CA ASP A 363 18.92 -0.83 -5.73
C ASP A 363 17.82 -0.18 -4.89
N THR A 364 16.70 0.19 -5.51
CA THR A 364 15.53 0.71 -4.78
C THR A 364 15.01 -0.30 -3.76
N LEU A 365 14.84 -1.57 -4.13
CA LEU A 365 14.36 -2.61 -3.23
C LEU A 365 15.33 -2.92 -2.08
N HIS A 366 16.64 -2.84 -2.32
CA HIS A 366 17.63 -2.94 -1.25
C HIS A 366 17.52 -1.75 -0.28
N HIS A 367 17.37 -0.53 -0.76
CA HIS A 367 17.21 0.64 0.09
C HIS A 367 15.91 0.61 0.90
N ILE A 368 14.80 0.16 0.30
CA ILE A 368 13.54 -0.09 1.00
C ILE A 368 13.73 -1.14 2.10
N GLY A 369 14.37 -2.27 1.79
CA GLY A 369 14.59 -3.37 2.73
C GLY A 369 15.58 -3.06 3.85
N ARG A 370 16.55 -2.19 3.60
CA ARG A 370 17.52 -1.70 4.60
C ARG A 370 16.99 -0.50 5.39
N GLY A 371 16.03 0.23 4.83
CA GLY A 371 15.46 1.45 5.39
C GLY A 371 14.70 1.23 6.70
N GLY A 372 14.37 2.32 7.38
CA GLY A 372 13.54 2.31 8.59
C GLY A 372 12.05 2.14 8.31
N ILE A 373 11.62 2.18 7.04
CA ILE A 373 10.27 1.74 6.64
C ILE A 373 10.10 0.22 6.77
N HIS A 374 11.19 -0.55 6.78
CA HIS A 374 11.15 -1.99 7.06
C HIS A 374 11.15 -2.21 8.58
N ASP A 375 10.18 -2.96 9.09
CA ASP A 375 10.18 -3.39 10.49
C ASP A 375 11.19 -4.53 10.70
N HIS A 376 12.45 -4.18 10.95
CA HIS A 376 13.54 -5.15 11.16
C HIS A 376 13.30 -6.12 12.34
N VAL A 377 12.42 -5.78 13.30
CA VAL A 377 12.15 -6.62 14.48
C VAL A 377 11.25 -7.81 14.13
N PHE A 378 10.21 -7.60 13.31
CA PHE A 378 9.20 -8.64 13.02
C PHE A 378 8.84 -8.81 11.53
N GLY A 379 9.03 -7.77 10.71
CA GLY A 379 8.72 -7.78 9.29
C GLY A 379 7.50 -6.93 8.93
N GLY A 380 7.25 -6.86 7.62
CA GLY A 380 6.31 -5.92 7.03
C GLY A 380 6.92 -4.52 6.88
N PHE A 381 6.26 -3.70 6.06
CA PHE A 381 6.74 -2.38 5.69
C PHE A 381 5.72 -1.28 6.03
N ALA A 382 6.20 -0.16 6.57
CA ALA A 382 5.44 1.07 6.61
C ALA A 382 5.19 1.58 5.17
N ARG A 383 4.09 2.31 4.95
CA ARG A 383 3.67 2.76 3.62
C ARG A 383 4.71 3.62 2.92
N TYR A 384 5.33 4.56 3.65
CA TYR A 384 6.29 5.50 3.06
C TYR A 384 7.24 6.12 4.08
N SER A 385 8.32 6.72 3.56
CA SER A 385 9.30 7.49 4.31
C SER A 385 9.05 8.99 4.15
N VAL A 386 9.10 9.75 5.24
CA VAL A 386 9.01 11.22 5.19
C VAL A 386 10.28 11.85 4.63
N ASP A 387 11.39 11.12 4.67
CA ASP A 387 12.69 11.56 4.15
C ASP A 387 13.16 10.80 2.90
N ARG A 388 14.17 11.36 2.24
CA ARG A 388 14.81 10.81 1.03
C ARG A 388 15.61 9.51 1.27
N LYS A 389 15.97 9.21 2.51
CA LYS A 389 16.89 8.12 2.89
C LYS A 389 16.18 6.83 3.28
N TRP A 390 14.86 6.77 3.10
CA TRP A 390 14.00 5.66 3.56
C TRP A 390 14.07 5.42 5.07
N HIS A 391 14.39 6.43 5.88
CA HIS A 391 14.69 6.25 7.29
C HIS A 391 13.48 6.46 8.19
N VAL A 392 12.87 7.63 8.18
CA VAL A 392 11.77 7.97 9.08
C VAL A 392 10.44 7.63 8.38
N PRO A 393 9.68 6.61 8.85
CA PRO A 393 8.40 6.27 8.27
C PRO A 393 7.28 7.15 8.85
N HIS A 394 6.18 7.26 8.10
CA HIS A 394 4.88 7.25 8.76
C HIS A 394 4.49 5.80 9.03
N PHE A 395 4.25 5.42 10.28
CA PHE A 395 4.24 4.00 10.71
C PHE A 395 3.02 3.19 10.29
N GLU A 396 2.12 3.77 9.48
CA GLU A 396 0.99 3.05 8.90
C GLU A 396 1.47 1.88 8.04
N LYS A 397 0.89 0.69 8.27
CA LYS A 397 1.19 -0.52 7.48
C LYS A 397 -0.07 -0.95 6.74
N MET A 398 -0.08 -0.73 5.43
CA MET A 398 -1.24 -1.03 4.59
C MET A 398 -1.09 -2.36 3.86
N LEU A 399 -2.20 -3.11 3.73
CA LEU A 399 -2.19 -4.43 3.11
C LEU A 399 -1.79 -4.40 1.63
N TYR A 400 -2.24 -3.38 0.88
CA TYR A 400 -1.90 -3.26 -0.54
C TYR A 400 -0.39 -3.03 -0.75
N ASP A 401 0.30 -2.32 0.15
CA ASP A 401 1.75 -2.16 0.11
C ASP A 401 2.44 -3.50 0.37
N GLN A 402 1.98 -4.25 1.37
CA GLN A 402 2.51 -5.58 1.66
C GLN A 402 2.36 -6.52 0.46
N GLY A 403 1.16 -6.62 -0.12
CA GLY A 403 0.88 -7.52 -1.24
C GLY A 403 1.70 -7.18 -2.49
N GLN A 404 1.87 -5.90 -2.78
CA GLN A 404 2.68 -5.43 -3.90
C GLN A 404 4.18 -5.63 -3.66
N LEU A 405 4.72 -5.26 -2.48
CA LEU A 405 6.14 -5.48 -2.16
C LEU A 405 6.49 -6.97 -2.14
N LEU A 406 5.60 -7.83 -1.66
CA LEU A 406 5.74 -9.29 -1.73
C LEU A 406 5.95 -9.76 -3.17
N ALA A 407 5.15 -9.22 -4.10
CA ALA A 407 5.29 -9.48 -5.54
C ALA A 407 6.60 -8.92 -6.12
N ALA A 408 7.04 -7.73 -5.72
CA ALA A 408 8.25 -7.08 -6.21
C ALA A 408 9.51 -7.83 -5.76
N TYR A 409 9.62 -8.15 -4.47
CA TYR A 409 10.72 -8.92 -3.91
C TYR A 409 10.81 -10.33 -4.50
N ALA A 410 9.68 -11.00 -4.72
CA ALA A 410 9.66 -12.29 -5.41
C ALA A 410 10.17 -12.18 -6.86
N ASN A 411 9.78 -11.13 -7.60
CA ASN A 411 10.28 -10.91 -8.96
C ASN A 411 11.77 -10.58 -8.97
N ALA A 412 12.25 -9.76 -8.03
CA ALA A 412 13.66 -9.44 -7.86
C ALA A 412 14.48 -10.71 -7.59
N TYR A 413 14.06 -11.56 -6.65
CA TYR A 413 14.68 -12.85 -6.39
C TYR A 413 14.75 -13.73 -7.65
N LYS A 414 13.66 -13.82 -8.42
CA LYS A 414 13.64 -14.63 -9.64
C LYS A 414 14.58 -14.11 -10.73
N LEU A 415 14.85 -12.81 -10.75
CA LEU A 415 15.77 -12.17 -11.69
C LEU A 415 17.22 -12.18 -11.22
N THR A 416 17.49 -12.06 -9.92
CA THR A 416 18.86 -11.88 -9.37
C THR A 416 19.40 -13.11 -8.66
N ARG A 417 18.53 -13.97 -8.12
CA ARG A 417 18.85 -15.04 -7.17
C ARG A 417 19.49 -14.55 -5.87
N ASP A 418 19.36 -13.26 -5.57
CA ASP A 418 19.77 -12.70 -4.28
C ASP A 418 18.75 -13.10 -3.21
N GLU A 419 19.18 -13.99 -2.31
CA GLU A 419 18.35 -14.51 -1.22
C GLU A 419 17.86 -13.42 -0.26
N THR A 420 18.52 -12.25 -0.19
CA THR A 420 18.06 -11.10 0.63
C THR A 420 16.64 -10.68 0.23
N PHE A 421 16.31 -10.71 -1.06
CA PHE A 421 14.96 -10.38 -1.51
C PHE A 421 13.93 -11.42 -1.06
N ARG A 422 14.31 -12.70 -1.02
CA ARG A 422 13.47 -13.75 -0.48
C ARG A 422 13.25 -13.58 1.03
N GLU A 423 14.29 -13.20 1.76
CA GLU A 423 14.20 -12.92 3.20
C GLU A 423 13.24 -11.76 3.50
N TYR A 424 13.27 -10.67 2.72
CA TYR A 424 12.29 -9.58 2.86
C TYR A 424 10.86 -10.04 2.53
N ALA A 425 10.68 -10.82 1.47
CA ALA A 425 9.37 -11.39 1.12
C ALA A 425 8.83 -12.32 2.23
N ASP A 426 9.70 -13.11 2.86
CA ASP A 426 9.37 -13.95 4.02
C ASP A 426 8.98 -13.13 5.24
N GLY A 427 9.64 -11.99 5.47
CA GLY A 427 9.28 -11.03 6.52
C GLY A 427 7.88 -10.45 6.32
N ILE A 428 7.52 -10.10 5.08
CA ILE A 428 6.17 -9.66 4.72
C ILE A 428 5.16 -10.80 4.97
N TYR A 429 5.44 -12.00 4.45
CA TYR A 429 4.56 -13.17 4.62
C TYR A 429 4.28 -13.46 6.11
N ARG A 430 5.33 -13.44 6.94
CA ARG A 430 5.20 -13.63 8.40
C ARG A 430 4.30 -12.56 9.02
N TYR A 431 4.50 -11.29 8.66
CA TYR A 431 3.70 -10.18 9.18
C TYR A 431 2.22 -10.34 8.80
N ILE A 432 1.90 -10.48 7.51
CA ILE A 432 0.50 -10.52 7.07
C ILE A 432 -0.25 -11.74 7.60
N THR A 433 0.41 -12.89 7.76
CA THR A 433 -0.23 -14.11 8.28
C THR A 433 -0.37 -14.13 9.79
N THR A 434 0.44 -13.36 10.52
CA THR A 434 0.36 -13.30 11.99
C THR A 434 -0.55 -12.18 12.47
N ASP A 435 -0.40 -10.98 11.91
CA ASP A 435 -1.02 -9.77 12.44
C ASP A 435 -2.24 -9.32 11.62
N LEU A 436 -2.26 -9.58 10.31
CA LEU A 436 -3.33 -9.11 9.42
C LEU A 436 -4.28 -10.22 8.94
N GLN A 437 -4.08 -11.49 9.29
CA GLN A 437 -4.93 -12.56 8.76
C GLN A 437 -6.14 -12.83 9.66
N HIS A 438 -7.33 -12.77 9.08
CA HIS A 438 -8.54 -13.31 9.67
C HIS A 438 -8.50 -14.85 9.61
N PRO A 439 -8.87 -15.59 10.69
CA PRO A 439 -8.92 -17.06 10.73
C PRO A 439 -9.63 -17.75 9.58
N ALA A 440 -10.62 -17.11 8.96
CA ALA A 440 -11.31 -17.65 7.79
C ALA A 440 -10.48 -17.57 6.48
N GLY A 441 -9.44 -16.74 6.41
CA GLY A 441 -8.48 -16.72 5.29
C GLY A 441 -8.18 -15.34 4.72
N GLY A 442 -9.13 -14.41 4.78
CA GLY A 442 -8.97 -13.02 4.33
C GLY A 442 -7.99 -12.22 5.18
N PHE A 443 -7.49 -11.13 4.63
CA PHE A 443 -6.54 -10.23 5.28
C PHE A 443 -7.16 -8.85 5.53
N TYR A 444 -6.92 -8.33 6.73
CA TYR A 444 -7.29 -7.01 7.21
C TYR A 444 -6.54 -5.90 6.49
N ALA A 445 -7.15 -4.72 6.44
CA ALA A 445 -6.73 -3.59 5.61
C ALA A 445 -5.39 -2.99 6.05
N GLY A 446 -5.10 -2.95 7.35
CA GLY A 446 -3.83 -2.45 7.85
C GLY A 446 -3.78 -2.19 9.35
N GLU A 447 -2.67 -1.65 9.81
CA GLU A 447 -2.45 -1.18 11.18
C GLU A 447 -2.18 0.33 11.21
N ASP A 448 -2.72 0.97 12.24
CA ASP A 448 -2.61 2.40 12.53
C ASP A 448 -1.14 2.85 12.68
N ALA A 449 -0.83 4.08 12.25
CA ALA A 449 0.48 4.69 12.50
C ALA A 449 0.68 5.00 14.00
N ASP A 450 -0.42 5.26 14.70
CA ASP A 450 -0.42 5.77 16.06
C ASP A 450 -0.81 4.68 17.06
N SER A 451 -0.12 4.63 18.20
CA SER A 451 -0.46 3.75 19.31
C SER A 451 -0.28 4.46 20.65
N LEU A 452 -0.89 3.92 21.71
CA LEU A 452 -0.65 4.44 23.05
C LEU A 452 0.81 4.14 23.47
N PRO A 453 1.56 5.10 24.03
CA PRO A 453 2.87 4.82 24.61
C PRO A 453 2.79 3.79 25.75
N LYS A 454 1.76 3.89 26.60
CA LYS A 454 1.44 2.95 27.67
C LYS A 454 -0.07 2.71 27.77
N ALA A 455 -0.47 1.60 28.37
CA ALA A 455 -1.88 1.21 28.45
C ALA A 455 -2.76 2.21 29.23
N GLU A 456 -2.16 2.94 30.17
CA GLU A 456 -2.82 3.98 30.96
C GLU A 456 -2.90 5.35 30.27
N ASP A 457 -2.22 5.55 29.14
CA ASP A 457 -2.26 6.81 28.41
C ASP A 457 -3.59 6.96 27.65
N SER A 458 -4.02 8.21 27.47
CA SER A 458 -5.24 8.54 26.72
C SER A 458 -4.96 9.12 25.33
N LYS A 459 -3.69 9.40 25.01
CA LYS A 459 -3.27 9.98 23.74
C LYS A 459 -2.34 9.01 23.03
N LYS A 460 -2.69 8.68 21.80
CA LYS A 460 -1.80 7.94 20.91
C LYS A 460 -0.73 8.88 20.36
N VAL A 461 0.42 8.33 20.03
CA VAL A 461 1.49 9.04 19.33
C VAL A 461 2.10 8.12 18.26
N GLU A 462 2.57 8.74 17.19
CA GLU A 462 3.22 8.03 16.10
C GLU A 462 4.52 7.35 16.58
N GLY A 463 4.73 6.09 16.17
CA GLY A 463 5.95 5.33 16.44
C GLY A 463 6.11 4.78 17.85
N ALA A 464 5.14 4.98 18.76
CA ALA A 464 5.19 4.45 20.14
C ALA A 464 5.42 2.92 20.20
N PHE A 465 4.77 2.17 19.31
CA PHE A 465 4.94 0.73 19.24
C PHE A 465 6.30 0.31 18.66
N TYR A 466 6.82 1.06 17.67
CA TYR A 466 7.91 0.62 16.80
C TYR A 466 9.29 1.17 17.17
N ALA A 467 9.37 2.37 17.74
CA ALA A 467 10.63 3.05 17.99
C ALA A 467 11.25 2.68 19.36
N TRP A 468 12.57 2.81 19.47
CA TRP A 468 13.33 2.35 20.63
C TRP A 468 14.29 3.40 21.16
N THR A 469 14.38 3.57 22.48
CA THR A 469 15.51 4.29 23.07
C THR A 469 16.77 3.41 23.07
N PHE A 470 17.94 4.05 23.06
CA PHE A 470 19.23 3.36 23.19
C PHE A 470 19.29 2.45 24.43
N LYS A 471 18.79 2.96 25.57
CA LYS A 471 18.77 2.24 26.84
C LYS A 471 17.81 1.06 26.85
N GLU A 472 16.68 1.14 26.14
CA GLU A 472 15.75 0.01 26.03
C GLU A 472 16.42 -1.18 25.34
N ILE A 473 17.12 -0.95 24.22
CA ILE A 473 17.83 -2.02 23.50
C ILE A 473 18.98 -2.58 24.34
N GLN A 474 19.79 -1.71 24.95
CA GLN A 474 20.89 -2.11 25.82
C GLN A 474 20.40 -3.01 26.97
N LYS A 475 19.34 -2.57 27.66
CA LYS A 475 18.75 -3.32 28.77
C LYS A 475 18.14 -4.64 28.30
N ALA A 476 17.48 -4.66 27.15
CA ALA A 476 16.89 -5.87 26.58
C ALA A 476 17.96 -6.95 26.34
N ILE A 477 19.13 -6.57 25.82
CA ILE A 477 20.26 -7.48 25.60
C ILE A 477 20.85 -7.95 26.92
N GLU A 478 21.09 -7.05 27.89
CA GLU A 478 21.64 -7.41 29.21
C GLU A 478 20.73 -8.37 29.99
N ASP A 479 19.43 -8.07 30.06
CA ASP A 479 18.43 -8.90 30.75
C ASP A 479 18.28 -10.29 30.10
N ASN A 480 18.70 -10.45 28.83
CA ASN A 480 18.65 -11.69 28.06
C ASN A 480 20.04 -12.24 27.70
N LYS A 481 21.10 -11.88 28.43
CA LYS A 481 22.49 -12.24 28.09
C LYS A 481 22.74 -13.74 27.95
N ASN A 482 21.98 -14.57 28.67
CA ASN A 482 22.04 -16.02 28.59
C ASN A 482 21.74 -16.56 27.18
N LYS A 483 20.90 -15.88 26.39
CA LYS A 483 20.57 -16.26 25.00
C LYS A 483 21.77 -16.16 24.05
N TYR A 484 22.81 -15.41 24.42
CA TYR A 484 24.02 -15.17 23.62
C TYR A 484 25.24 -15.99 24.09
N SER A 485 25.09 -16.83 25.11
CA SER A 485 26.20 -17.58 25.74
C SER A 485 27.08 -18.37 24.76
N LYS A 486 26.48 -18.89 23.67
CA LYS A 486 27.19 -19.63 22.62
C LYS A 486 28.24 -18.82 21.86
N PHE A 487 28.15 -17.49 21.85
CA PHE A 487 29.08 -16.62 21.13
C PHE A 487 30.32 -16.24 21.94
N ASN A 488 30.36 -16.57 23.24
CA ASN A 488 31.44 -16.18 24.15
C ASN A 488 31.73 -14.66 24.13
N MET A 489 30.69 -13.85 24.05
CA MET A 489 30.73 -12.39 24.02
C MET A 489 29.99 -11.80 25.22
N SER A 490 30.44 -10.66 25.73
CA SER A 490 29.68 -9.89 26.72
C SER A 490 28.42 -9.29 26.10
N ALA A 491 27.42 -8.98 26.93
CA ALA A 491 26.21 -8.29 26.50
C ALA A 491 26.54 -6.90 25.91
N GLU A 492 27.49 -6.15 26.50
CA GLU A 492 28.04 -4.93 25.90
C GLU A 492 28.50 -5.16 24.46
N LYS A 493 29.26 -6.24 24.19
CA LYS A 493 29.76 -6.49 22.83
C LYS A 493 28.65 -6.80 21.84
N ILE A 494 27.65 -7.58 22.26
CA ILE A 494 26.45 -7.86 21.45
C ILE A 494 25.69 -6.56 21.15
N PHE A 495 25.57 -5.68 22.14
CA PHE A 495 24.91 -4.39 21.96
C PHE A 495 25.70 -3.44 21.03
N GLU A 496 27.04 -3.42 21.10
CA GLU A 496 27.87 -2.68 20.14
C GLU A 496 27.64 -3.15 18.70
N ILE A 497 27.66 -4.47 18.47
CA ILE A 497 27.42 -5.09 17.15
C ILE A 497 26.03 -4.69 16.64
N TYR A 498 25.00 -4.87 17.46
CA TYR A 498 23.62 -4.57 17.10
C TYR A 498 23.43 -3.07 16.82
N SER A 499 24.02 -2.21 17.64
CA SER A 499 23.91 -0.76 17.50
C SER A 499 24.62 -0.24 16.26
N HIS A 500 25.78 -0.80 15.92
CA HIS A 500 26.48 -0.47 14.68
C HIS A 500 25.67 -0.90 13.45
N HIS A 501 25.15 -2.13 13.45
CA HIS A 501 24.39 -2.66 12.32
C HIS A 501 23.13 -1.84 12.00
N TYR A 502 22.37 -1.45 13.03
CA TYR A 502 21.10 -0.74 12.89
C TYR A 502 21.16 0.78 13.13
N ASP A 503 22.36 1.38 13.14
CA ASP A 503 22.58 2.82 13.37
C ASP A 503 21.89 3.35 14.66
N VAL A 504 21.97 2.59 15.75
CA VAL A 504 21.37 2.96 17.04
C VAL A 504 22.27 3.95 17.78
N LYS A 505 21.74 5.13 18.10
CA LYS A 505 22.48 6.25 18.71
C LYS A 505 21.99 6.58 20.12
N PRO A 506 22.88 7.01 21.03
CA PRO A 506 22.52 7.38 22.40
C PRO A 506 21.45 8.46 22.52
N LEU A 507 21.43 9.41 21.58
CA LEU A 507 20.47 10.54 21.54
C LEU A 507 19.33 10.32 20.54
N GLY A 508 19.14 9.10 20.03
CA GLY A 508 18.25 8.81 18.91
C GLY A 508 18.90 9.08 17.56
N ASN A 509 18.32 8.52 16.51
CA ASN A 509 18.82 8.64 15.13
C ASN A 509 17.89 9.41 14.19
N VAL A 510 16.72 9.84 14.67
CA VAL A 510 15.74 10.63 13.91
C VAL A 510 16.16 12.10 13.86
N ASP A 511 16.14 12.68 12.66
CA ASP A 511 16.37 14.12 12.48
C ASP A 511 15.16 14.91 12.99
N PRO A 512 15.33 15.91 13.89
CA PRO A 512 14.21 16.70 14.40
C PRO A 512 13.38 17.39 13.31
N SER A 513 13.97 17.69 12.14
CA SER A 513 13.22 18.26 11.02
C SER A 513 12.24 17.28 10.37
N SER A 514 12.43 15.99 10.58
CA SER A 514 11.57 14.90 10.09
C SER A 514 10.52 14.45 11.11
N ASP A 515 10.51 15.04 12.30
CA ASP A 515 9.54 14.77 13.38
C ASP A 515 9.03 16.10 13.98
N PRO A 516 8.15 16.83 13.26
CA PRO A 516 7.70 18.16 13.69
C PRO A 516 6.91 18.14 15.00
N HIS A 517 6.34 16.98 15.39
CA HIS A 517 5.60 16.80 16.64
C HIS A 517 6.51 16.38 17.81
N GLY A 518 7.75 15.97 17.55
CA GLY A 518 8.71 15.57 18.58
C GLY A 518 8.40 14.22 19.24
N HIS A 519 7.59 13.37 18.60
CA HIS A 519 7.18 12.06 19.12
C HIS A 519 8.35 11.05 19.15
N LEU A 520 9.35 11.25 18.30
CA LEU A 520 10.51 10.38 18.09
C LEU A 520 11.80 10.96 18.72
N ASN A 521 11.67 11.99 19.57
CA ASN A 521 12.79 12.54 20.33
C ASN A 521 13.51 11.47 21.16
N ALA A 522 14.83 11.38 21.02
CA ALA A 522 15.68 10.35 21.64
C ALA A 522 15.32 8.89 21.29
N LYS A 523 14.54 8.69 20.23
CA LYS A 523 14.20 7.38 19.69
C LYS A 523 15.09 7.02 18.50
N ASN A 524 15.26 5.72 18.33
CA ASN A 524 15.95 5.09 17.23
C ASN A 524 14.95 4.29 16.42
N ILE A 525 14.99 4.52 15.11
CA ILE A 525 14.37 3.68 14.11
C ILE A 525 15.49 2.84 13.51
N LEU A 526 15.35 1.52 13.59
CA LEU A 526 16.37 0.59 13.10
C LEU A 526 16.53 0.78 11.59
N ILE A 527 17.76 1.00 11.14
CA ILE A 527 18.10 1.18 9.72
C ILE A 527 19.50 0.65 9.46
N VAL A 528 19.69 -0.06 8.35
CA VAL A 528 21.01 -0.54 7.94
C VAL A 528 21.66 0.51 7.05
N ARG A 529 22.68 1.21 7.58
CA ARG A 529 23.43 2.25 6.84
C ARG A 529 24.60 1.71 6.02
N GLY A 530 25.19 0.61 6.46
CA GLY A 530 26.29 -0.09 5.79
C GLY A 530 25.84 -1.40 5.18
N SER A 531 26.69 -2.42 5.28
CA SER A 531 26.38 -3.78 4.86
C SER A 531 26.62 -4.83 5.96
N VAL A 532 26.15 -6.05 5.70
CA VAL A 532 26.44 -7.23 6.54
C VAL A 532 27.94 -7.49 6.55
N GLU A 533 28.59 -7.40 5.39
CA GLU A 533 30.04 -7.59 5.22
C GLU A 533 30.84 -6.54 5.99
N GLU A 534 30.40 -5.27 5.96
CA GLU A 534 31.04 -4.19 6.72
C GLU A 534 30.93 -4.41 8.22
N THR A 535 29.75 -4.81 8.70
CA THR A 535 29.53 -5.15 10.12
C THR A 535 30.42 -6.34 10.53
N CYS A 536 30.46 -7.39 9.71
CA CYS A 536 31.31 -8.55 9.95
C CYS A 536 32.80 -8.19 10.00
N LYS A 537 33.27 -7.31 9.11
CA LYS A 537 34.65 -6.84 9.08
C LYS A 537 35.01 -6.03 10.32
N GLU A 538 34.16 -5.09 10.72
CA GLU A 538 34.39 -4.23 11.90
C GLU A 538 34.52 -5.05 13.19
N PHE A 539 33.68 -6.08 13.35
CA PHE A 539 33.61 -6.88 14.57
C PHE A 539 34.32 -8.23 14.47
N SER A 540 34.99 -8.52 13.35
CA SER A 540 35.64 -9.81 13.07
C SER A 540 34.70 -11.01 13.27
N LEU A 541 33.50 -10.94 12.69
CA LEU A 541 32.45 -11.95 12.78
C LEU A 541 32.30 -12.72 11.47
N GLU A 542 31.94 -13.99 11.58
CA GLU A 542 31.35 -14.71 10.45
C GLU A 542 29.93 -14.21 10.17
N GLU A 543 29.51 -14.21 8.91
CA GLU A 543 28.18 -13.76 8.49
C GLU A 543 27.05 -14.50 9.22
N GLN A 544 27.18 -15.84 9.33
CA GLN A 544 26.20 -16.67 10.03
C GLN A 544 26.09 -16.29 11.52
N GLN A 545 27.22 -15.98 12.16
CA GLN A 545 27.24 -15.54 13.55
C GLN A 545 26.51 -14.20 13.71
N LEU A 546 26.76 -13.23 12.81
CA LEU A 546 26.03 -11.95 12.81
C LEU A 546 24.53 -12.17 12.62
N LYS A 547 24.11 -12.95 11.62
CA LYS A 547 22.69 -13.25 11.36
C LYS A 547 22.00 -13.84 12.60
N GLU A 548 22.65 -14.77 13.30
CA GLU A 548 22.11 -15.36 14.52
C GLU A 548 22.01 -14.36 15.67
N ILE A 549 23.01 -13.48 15.85
CA ILE A 549 22.95 -12.40 16.85
C ILE A 549 21.74 -11.50 16.56
N LEU A 550 21.62 -11.01 15.33
CA LEU A 550 20.52 -10.13 14.93
C LEU A 550 19.16 -10.81 15.11
N GLN A 551 19.03 -12.09 14.72
CA GLN A 551 17.81 -12.87 14.88
C GLN A 551 17.41 -13.04 16.35
N ILE A 552 18.36 -13.36 17.23
CA ILE A 552 18.10 -13.51 18.67
C ILE A 552 17.68 -12.17 19.27
N THR A 553 18.40 -11.09 18.97
CA THR A 553 18.07 -9.77 19.50
C THR A 553 16.74 -9.26 18.98
N ASN A 554 16.45 -9.39 17.69
CA ASN A 554 15.14 -9.04 17.13
C ASN A 554 14.01 -9.89 17.76
N GLY A 555 14.25 -11.16 18.05
CA GLY A 555 13.32 -12.00 18.82
C GLY A 555 13.04 -11.45 20.22
N VAL A 556 14.09 -11.05 20.95
CA VAL A 556 13.95 -10.42 22.28
C VAL A 556 13.16 -9.11 22.20
N LEU A 557 13.48 -8.24 21.24
CA LEU A 557 12.77 -6.98 21.04
C LEU A 557 11.31 -7.22 20.65
N ASN A 558 11.02 -8.24 19.85
CA ASN A 558 9.65 -8.61 19.50
C ASN A 558 8.85 -9.06 20.74
N ASP A 559 9.45 -9.87 21.61
CA ASP A 559 8.80 -10.32 22.86
C ASP A 559 8.47 -9.14 23.78
N ILE A 560 9.36 -8.16 23.87
CA ILE A 560 9.11 -6.90 24.60
C ILE A 560 8.00 -6.10 23.92
N ARG A 561 8.05 -5.98 22.59
CA ARG A 561 7.10 -5.19 21.81
C ARG A 561 5.66 -5.73 21.90
N LYS A 562 5.47 -7.05 22.01
CA LYS A 562 4.16 -7.68 22.25
C LYS A 562 3.46 -7.22 23.54
N GLN A 563 4.21 -6.64 24.49
CA GLN A 563 3.66 -6.09 25.74
C GLN A 563 3.30 -4.60 25.63
N ARG A 564 3.65 -3.93 24.52
CA ARG A 564 3.24 -2.55 24.26
C ARG A 564 1.79 -2.53 23.76
N PRO A 565 1.02 -1.45 24.03
CA PRO A 565 -0.26 -1.25 23.36
C PRO A 565 -0.07 -1.29 21.84
N ARG A 566 -0.76 -2.22 21.16
CA ARG A 566 -0.66 -2.35 19.70
C ARG A 566 -1.30 -1.13 19.01
N PRO A 567 -0.83 -0.78 17.80
CA PRO A 567 -1.60 0.09 16.93
C PRO A 567 -2.98 -0.50 16.66
N HIS A 568 -3.96 0.36 16.40
CA HIS A 568 -5.30 -0.10 16.08
C HIS A 568 -5.30 -0.89 14.76
N LEU A 569 -6.03 -1.99 14.73
CA LEU A 569 -6.19 -2.82 13.54
C LEU A 569 -7.41 -2.35 12.75
N ASP A 570 -7.21 -2.03 11.48
CA ASP A 570 -8.31 -1.80 10.55
C ASP A 570 -8.90 -3.15 10.11
N THR A 571 -10.02 -3.54 10.71
CA THR A 571 -10.60 -4.87 10.50
C THR A 571 -11.36 -5.02 9.19
N LYS A 572 -11.35 -4.01 8.31
CA LYS A 572 -11.87 -4.14 6.94
C LYS A 572 -11.08 -5.16 6.16
N ILE A 573 -11.78 -6.01 5.42
CA ILE A 573 -11.20 -6.97 4.48
C ILE A 573 -11.65 -6.55 3.09
N ILE A 574 -10.76 -5.87 2.36
CA ILE A 574 -11.06 -5.21 1.08
C ILE A 574 -10.73 -6.13 -0.08
N CYS A 575 -11.64 -6.27 -1.04
CA CYS A 575 -11.52 -7.22 -2.13
C CYS A 575 -10.29 -6.95 -3.01
N SER A 576 -10.12 -5.72 -3.50
CA SER A 576 -8.99 -5.34 -4.35
C SER A 576 -7.63 -5.63 -3.69
N TRP A 577 -7.46 -5.27 -2.41
CA TRP A 577 -6.20 -5.44 -1.69
C TRP A 577 -5.86 -6.90 -1.43
N ASN A 578 -6.87 -7.72 -1.12
CA ASN A 578 -6.70 -9.16 -1.01
C ASN A 578 -6.36 -9.81 -2.37
N GLY A 579 -6.85 -9.27 -3.49
CA GLY A 579 -6.41 -9.65 -4.83
C GLY A 579 -4.90 -9.39 -5.09
N LEU A 580 -4.37 -8.27 -4.58
CA LEU A 580 -2.93 -7.97 -4.64
C LEU A 580 -2.11 -8.91 -3.73
N VAL A 581 -2.62 -9.25 -2.54
CA VAL A 581 -1.97 -10.26 -1.66
C VAL A 581 -1.93 -11.62 -2.33
N LEU A 582 -3.02 -12.04 -2.98
CA LEU A 582 -3.07 -13.30 -3.73
C LEU A 582 -1.99 -13.34 -4.82
N THR A 583 -1.84 -12.25 -5.59
CA THR A 583 -0.72 -12.06 -6.54
C THR A 583 0.64 -12.27 -5.84
N GLY A 584 0.86 -11.58 -4.71
CA GLY A 584 2.14 -11.61 -4.00
C GLY A 584 2.50 -13.00 -3.48
N LEU A 585 1.55 -13.68 -2.82
CA LEU A 585 1.72 -15.05 -2.32
C LEU A 585 2.05 -16.02 -3.45
N CYS A 586 1.35 -15.91 -4.59
CA CYS A 586 1.58 -16.78 -5.74
C CYS A 586 2.95 -16.52 -6.39
N LYS A 587 3.38 -15.26 -6.48
CA LYS A 587 4.72 -14.92 -6.97
C LYS A 587 5.82 -15.45 -6.04
N LEU A 588 5.65 -15.34 -4.73
CA LEU A 588 6.58 -15.90 -3.75
C LEU A 588 6.60 -17.44 -3.82
N ALA A 589 5.44 -18.09 -3.95
CA ALA A 589 5.35 -19.54 -4.16
C ALA A 589 6.10 -20.00 -5.41
N ASN A 590 6.02 -19.22 -6.50
CA ASN A 590 6.74 -19.48 -7.73
C ASN A 590 8.28 -19.35 -7.61
N CYS A 591 8.81 -18.77 -6.52
CA CYS A 591 10.24 -18.82 -6.22
C CYS A 591 10.71 -20.23 -5.82
N GLY A 592 9.79 -21.11 -5.41
CA GLY A 592 10.09 -22.48 -4.96
C GLY A 592 10.66 -22.55 -3.55
N GLY A 593 11.35 -23.65 -3.23
CA GLY A 593 11.97 -23.89 -1.91
C GLY A 593 11.01 -24.44 -0.84
N ALA A 594 11.54 -24.66 0.37
CA ALA A 594 10.87 -25.44 1.42
C ALA A 594 9.54 -24.85 1.91
N LYS A 595 9.39 -23.52 1.90
CA LYS A 595 8.17 -22.82 2.36
C LYS A 595 7.07 -22.71 1.31
N ARG A 596 7.31 -23.16 0.06
CA ARG A 596 6.31 -23.12 -1.02
C ARG A 596 4.94 -23.70 -0.60
N PRO A 597 4.86 -24.86 0.09
CA PRO A 597 3.57 -25.41 0.51
C PRO A 597 2.78 -24.46 1.43
N GLU A 598 3.45 -23.72 2.31
CA GLU A 598 2.81 -22.77 3.23
C GLU A 598 2.18 -21.60 2.47
N TYR A 599 2.93 -21.00 1.53
CA TYR A 599 2.42 -19.90 0.72
C TYR A 599 1.21 -20.33 -0.14
N MET A 600 1.25 -21.55 -0.69
CA MET A 600 0.13 -22.10 -1.46
C MET A 600 -1.09 -22.40 -0.59
N ALA A 601 -0.89 -22.90 0.64
CA ALA A 601 -1.98 -23.12 1.58
C ALA A 601 -2.66 -21.79 1.95
N ALA A 602 -1.88 -20.73 2.22
CA ALA A 602 -2.41 -19.39 2.46
C ALA A 602 -3.18 -18.85 1.24
N SER A 603 -2.65 -19.05 0.03
CA SER A 603 -3.30 -18.62 -1.22
C SER A 603 -4.63 -19.33 -1.46
N ALA A 604 -4.68 -20.65 -1.28
CA ALA A 604 -5.91 -21.44 -1.44
C ALA A 604 -6.99 -21.04 -0.43
N LYS A 605 -6.57 -20.81 0.83
CA LYS A 605 -7.47 -20.33 1.89
C LYS A 605 -8.02 -18.95 1.57
N LEU A 606 -7.20 -18.06 1.00
CA LEU A 606 -7.62 -16.73 0.57
C LEU A 606 -8.62 -16.80 -0.58
N VAL A 607 -8.35 -17.59 -1.63
CA VAL A 607 -9.30 -17.77 -2.77
C VAL A 607 -10.66 -18.25 -2.27
N LYS A 608 -10.66 -19.26 -1.38
CA LYS A 608 -11.88 -19.76 -0.76
C LYS A 608 -12.62 -18.67 0.01
N PHE A 609 -11.91 -17.92 0.86
CA PHE A 609 -12.49 -16.82 1.64
C PHE A 609 -13.15 -15.77 0.73
N MET A 610 -12.45 -15.34 -0.32
CA MET A 610 -12.93 -14.33 -1.26
C MET A 610 -14.23 -14.79 -1.93
N HIS A 611 -14.27 -16.05 -2.38
CA HIS A 611 -15.45 -16.62 -3.05
C HIS A 611 -16.63 -16.83 -2.10
N GLU A 612 -16.39 -17.08 -0.81
CA GLU A 612 -17.43 -17.32 0.18
C GLU A 612 -18.00 -16.03 0.80
N ASN A 613 -17.18 -14.97 0.95
CA ASN A 613 -17.54 -13.81 1.77
C ASN A 613 -17.60 -12.49 0.99
N LEU A 614 -16.87 -12.39 -0.13
CA LEU A 614 -16.79 -11.17 -0.95
C LEU A 614 -17.43 -11.32 -2.33
N TYR A 615 -18.05 -12.47 -2.62
CA TYR A 615 -18.78 -12.73 -3.85
C TYR A 615 -20.24 -13.11 -3.55
N ASP A 616 -21.17 -12.34 -4.09
CA ASP A 616 -22.59 -12.67 -4.09
C ASP A 616 -22.88 -13.62 -5.26
N LYS A 617 -23.14 -14.89 -4.95
CA LYS A 617 -23.34 -15.93 -5.97
C LYS A 617 -24.66 -15.79 -6.73
N GLU A 618 -25.67 -15.15 -6.15
CA GLU A 618 -26.97 -14.97 -6.78
C GLU A 618 -26.92 -13.80 -7.76
N LYS A 619 -26.34 -12.68 -7.32
CA LYS A 619 -26.20 -11.47 -8.15
C LYS A 619 -24.99 -11.54 -9.08
N LYS A 620 -24.05 -12.45 -8.83
CA LYS A 620 -22.74 -12.55 -9.47
C LYS A 620 -21.93 -11.26 -9.36
N LEU A 621 -22.01 -10.60 -8.19
CA LEU A 621 -21.33 -9.33 -7.93
C LEU A 621 -20.32 -9.49 -6.81
N LEU A 622 -19.18 -8.82 -6.95
CA LEU A 622 -18.24 -8.64 -5.85
C LEU A 622 -18.76 -7.59 -4.87
N LYS A 623 -18.45 -7.80 -3.59
CA LYS A 623 -18.62 -6.83 -2.52
C LYS A 623 -17.29 -6.09 -2.34
N ARG A 624 -17.34 -4.79 -2.04
CA ARG A 624 -16.13 -4.01 -1.76
C ARG A 624 -15.36 -4.56 -0.56
N SER A 625 -16.07 -4.82 0.53
CA SER A 625 -15.48 -5.25 1.79
C SER A 625 -16.45 -6.05 2.67
N CYS A 626 -15.86 -6.78 3.60
CA CYS A 626 -16.49 -7.26 4.83
C CYS A 626 -15.61 -6.88 6.03
N TYR A 627 -16.07 -7.14 7.26
CA TYR A 627 -15.36 -6.71 8.48
C TYR A 627 -15.16 -7.89 9.40
N GLY A 628 -13.94 -8.07 9.91
CA GLY A 628 -13.70 -8.98 11.03
C GLY A 628 -14.02 -8.33 12.36
N VAL A 629 -14.38 -9.15 13.35
CA VAL A 629 -14.68 -8.66 14.71
C VAL A 629 -13.41 -8.55 15.56
N ALA A 630 -12.44 -9.45 15.37
CA ALA A 630 -11.13 -9.40 16.03
C ALA A 630 -10.10 -10.31 15.33
N THR A 631 -8.80 -10.07 15.57
CA THR A 631 -7.75 -11.03 15.21
C THR A 631 -8.00 -12.36 15.92
N ASN A 632 -7.82 -13.47 15.21
CA ASN A 632 -8.09 -14.81 15.72
C ASN A 632 -9.57 -15.12 16.03
N ASP A 633 -10.50 -14.29 15.57
CA ASP A 633 -11.93 -14.57 15.58
C ASP A 633 -12.41 -15.03 14.19
N THR A 634 -13.29 -16.03 14.13
CA THR A 634 -13.89 -16.50 12.88
C THR A 634 -15.12 -15.70 12.45
N THR A 635 -15.64 -14.84 13.33
CA THR A 635 -16.86 -14.08 13.09
C THR A 635 -16.59 -12.88 12.20
N LEU A 636 -17.48 -12.69 11.24
CA LEU A 636 -17.56 -11.48 10.42
C LEU A 636 -18.75 -10.66 10.90
N GLN A 637 -18.64 -9.34 10.86
CA GLN A 637 -19.82 -8.50 10.96
C GLN A 637 -20.56 -8.56 9.62
N GLU A 638 -21.81 -9.03 9.66
CA GLU A 638 -22.66 -9.07 8.47
C GLU A 638 -22.97 -7.64 8.01
N ASN A 639 -22.85 -7.40 6.70
CA ASN A 639 -23.35 -6.18 6.07
C ASN A 639 -24.88 -6.24 6.05
N PHE A 640 -25.55 -5.13 6.40
CA PHE A 640 -26.97 -4.99 6.10
C PHE A 640 -27.07 -4.78 4.59
N GLU A 641 -27.99 -5.48 3.92
CA GLU A 641 -28.11 -5.39 2.46
C GLU A 641 -28.28 -3.95 1.95
N ALA A 642 -28.93 -3.08 2.75
CA ALA A 642 -29.12 -1.66 2.42
C ALA A 642 -27.84 -0.80 2.48
N GLU A 643 -26.79 -1.28 3.17
CA GLU A 643 -25.52 -0.56 3.38
C GLU A 643 -24.34 -1.23 2.67
N GLN A 644 -24.57 -2.37 1.99
CA GLN A 644 -23.51 -3.10 1.31
C GLN A 644 -23.03 -2.33 0.08
N ILE A 645 -21.72 -2.04 0.04
CA ILE A 645 -21.07 -1.40 -1.10
C ILE A 645 -20.64 -2.47 -2.11
N ASP A 646 -21.14 -2.37 -3.34
CA ASP A 646 -20.70 -3.21 -4.45
C ASP A 646 -19.24 -2.93 -4.81
N GLY A 647 -18.54 -3.93 -5.34
CA GLY A 647 -17.15 -3.77 -5.78
C GLY A 647 -17.01 -2.75 -6.92
N PHE A 648 -15.89 -2.03 -6.91
CA PHE A 648 -15.45 -1.09 -7.95
C PHE A 648 -14.53 -1.79 -8.96
N LEU A 649 -14.15 -1.08 -10.03
CA LEU A 649 -13.24 -1.62 -11.06
C LEU A 649 -12.00 -2.32 -10.47
N ASP A 650 -11.36 -1.72 -9.46
CA ASP A 650 -10.16 -2.29 -8.82
C ASP A 650 -10.43 -3.66 -8.16
N ASP A 651 -11.62 -3.86 -7.57
CA ASP A 651 -11.97 -5.11 -6.90
C ASP A 651 -12.03 -6.27 -7.90
N TYR A 652 -12.55 -6.01 -9.10
CA TYR A 652 -12.55 -6.97 -10.20
C TYR A 652 -11.17 -7.14 -10.81
N ALA A 653 -10.53 -6.03 -11.23
CA ALA A 653 -9.26 -6.08 -11.94
C ALA A 653 -8.17 -6.77 -11.11
N PHE A 654 -8.07 -6.47 -9.82
CA PHE A 654 -7.00 -7.03 -8.97
C PHE A 654 -7.30 -8.47 -8.56
N LEU A 655 -8.57 -8.83 -8.35
CA LEU A 655 -8.94 -10.22 -8.07
C LEU A 655 -8.74 -11.10 -9.31
N ILE A 656 -9.17 -10.67 -10.50
CA ILE A 656 -8.90 -11.38 -11.77
C ILE A 656 -7.40 -11.58 -11.94
N LYS A 657 -6.60 -10.54 -11.72
CA LYS A 657 -5.13 -10.62 -11.76
C LYS A 657 -4.61 -11.68 -10.77
N GLY A 658 -5.08 -11.64 -9.52
CA GLY A 658 -4.73 -12.61 -8.48
C GLY A 658 -5.12 -14.04 -8.84
N LEU A 659 -6.30 -14.26 -9.43
CA LEU A 659 -6.79 -15.56 -9.88
C LEU A 659 -5.96 -16.12 -11.04
N LEU A 660 -5.57 -15.28 -12.01
CA LEU A 660 -4.67 -15.67 -13.10
C LEU A 660 -3.27 -16.05 -12.57
N ASP A 661 -2.74 -15.28 -11.62
CA ASP A 661 -1.45 -15.58 -10.97
C ASP A 661 -1.56 -16.82 -10.05
N TYR A 662 -2.74 -17.07 -9.44
CA TYR A 662 -3.03 -18.28 -8.67
C TYR A 662 -3.12 -19.51 -9.57
N TYR A 663 -3.86 -19.46 -10.68
CA TYR A 663 -3.89 -20.53 -11.68
C TYR A 663 -2.48 -20.89 -12.13
N LYS A 664 -1.63 -19.89 -12.40
CA LYS A 664 -0.24 -20.13 -12.75
C LYS A 664 0.54 -20.88 -11.66
N ALA A 665 0.26 -20.62 -10.38
CA ALA A 665 0.93 -21.24 -9.23
C ALA A 665 0.31 -22.59 -8.78
N SER A 666 -0.97 -22.82 -9.03
CA SER A 666 -1.72 -24.02 -8.58
C SER A 666 -2.11 -24.97 -9.70
N LEU A 667 -2.33 -24.48 -10.92
CA LEU A 667 -3.04 -25.12 -12.03
C LEU A 667 -4.50 -25.47 -11.71
N ASP A 668 -5.10 -24.81 -10.71
CA ASP A 668 -6.49 -25.02 -10.33
C ASP A 668 -7.46 -24.40 -11.37
N PRO A 669 -8.20 -25.22 -12.14
CA PRO A 669 -9.08 -24.73 -13.20
C PRO A 669 -10.21 -23.82 -12.69
N PHE A 670 -10.60 -23.93 -11.42
CA PHE A 670 -11.63 -23.07 -10.83
C PHE A 670 -11.24 -21.59 -10.92
N ALA A 671 -9.96 -21.27 -10.66
CA ALA A 671 -9.49 -19.90 -10.65
C ALA A 671 -9.56 -19.24 -12.02
N LEU A 672 -9.23 -19.99 -13.09
CA LEU A 672 -9.29 -19.48 -14.45
C LEU A 672 -10.74 -19.27 -14.92
N GLN A 673 -11.65 -20.20 -14.57
CA GLN A 673 -13.08 -20.05 -14.86
C GLN A 673 -13.69 -18.86 -14.13
N TRP A 674 -13.36 -18.69 -12.85
CA TRP A 674 -13.88 -17.58 -12.06
C TRP A 674 -13.30 -16.23 -12.53
N ALA A 675 -12.03 -16.18 -12.93
CA ALA A 675 -11.44 -15.00 -13.57
C ALA A 675 -12.19 -14.59 -14.85
N LYS A 676 -12.61 -15.56 -15.67
CA LYS A 676 -13.43 -15.30 -16.86
C LYS A 676 -14.81 -14.74 -16.49
N GLU A 677 -15.51 -15.36 -15.55
CA GLU A 677 -16.82 -14.88 -15.08
C GLU A 677 -16.73 -13.46 -14.53
N LEU A 678 -15.72 -13.17 -13.72
CA LEU A 678 -15.50 -11.82 -13.19
C LEU A 678 -15.13 -10.81 -14.29
N GLN A 679 -14.39 -11.21 -15.33
CA GLN A 679 -14.11 -10.32 -16.47
C GLN A 679 -15.39 -9.98 -17.24
N GLU A 680 -16.28 -10.95 -17.45
CA GLU A 680 -17.58 -10.70 -18.10
C GLU A 680 -18.43 -9.72 -17.27
N VAL A 681 -18.45 -9.89 -15.94
CA VAL A 681 -19.14 -8.95 -15.04
C VAL A 681 -18.48 -7.56 -15.07
N GLN A 682 -17.14 -7.49 -15.05
CA GLN A 682 -16.40 -6.23 -15.16
C GLN A 682 -16.74 -5.49 -16.47
N ASP A 683 -16.79 -6.21 -17.58
CA ASP A 683 -17.16 -5.68 -18.89
C ASP A 683 -18.59 -5.10 -18.86
N ASN A 684 -19.55 -5.84 -18.27
CA ASN A 684 -20.93 -5.38 -18.19
C ASN A 684 -21.12 -4.14 -17.29
N LEU A 685 -20.37 -4.02 -16.20
CA LEU A 685 -20.56 -2.96 -15.22
C LEU A 685 -19.81 -1.67 -15.56
N PHE A 686 -18.61 -1.80 -16.13
CA PHE A 686 -17.64 -0.70 -16.16
C PHE A 686 -17.18 -0.30 -17.55
N TRP A 687 -17.33 -1.16 -18.57
CA TRP A 687 -16.84 -0.84 -19.92
C TRP A 687 -17.58 0.36 -20.52
N ASP A 688 -16.83 1.29 -21.09
CA ASP A 688 -17.39 2.36 -21.91
C ASP A 688 -17.49 1.89 -23.37
N SER A 689 -18.71 1.60 -23.82
CA SER A 689 -18.96 1.19 -25.20
C SER A 689 -18.71 2.29 -26.24
N GLU A 690 -18.71 3.56 -25.84
CA GLU A 690 -18.54 4.70 -26.74
C GLU A 690 -17.06 5.02 -26.95
N HIS A 691 -16.28 5.14 -25.87
CA HIS A 691 -14.88 5.60 -25.94
C HIS A 691 -13.83 4.54 -25.56
N GLY A 692 -14.25 3.36 -25.12
CA GLY A 692 -13.34 2.32 -24.61
C GLY A 692 -12.82 2.60 -23.19
N ALA A 693 -12.01 1.68 -22.67
CA ALA A 693 -11.59 1.63 -21.26
C ALA A 693 -12.75 1.47 -20.25
N TYR A 694 -12.41 1.32 -18.97
CA TYR A 694 -13.35 1.05 -17.89
C TYR A 694 -13.51 2.24 -16.97
N PHE A 695 -14.76 2.60 -16.68
CA PHE A 695 -15.10 3.51 -15.60
C PHE A 695 -14.81 2.87 -14.24
N TYR A 696 -14.43 3.68 -13.27
CA TYR A 696 -14.13 3.24 -11.92
C TYR A 696 -15.36 2.68 -11.19
N SER A 697 -16.50 3.36 -11.33
CA SER A 697 -17.75 3.06 -10.66
C SER A 697 -18.85 2.62 -11.64
N LYS A 698 -19.87 1.91 -11.13
CA LYS A 698 -21.01 1.43 -11.92
C LYS A 698 -21.81 2.59 -12.50
N ALA A 699 -22.54 2.32 -13.58
CA ALA A 699 -23.52 3.28 -14.10
C ALA A 699 -24.57 3.61 -13.03
N ASN A 700 -24.99 4.87 -12.96
CA ASN A 700 -25.99 5.35 -12.01
C ASN A 700 -25.65 5.12 -10.53
N SER A 701 -24.36 5.05 -10.15
CA SER A 701 -23.96 5.06 -8.75
C SER A 701 -24.60 6.27 -8.03
N PRO A 702 -25.30 6.04 -6.91
CA PRO A 702 -26.01 7.11 -6.21
C PRO A 702 -25.02 8.16 -5.72
N ASN A 703 -25.38 9.43 -5.94
CA ASN A 703 -24.61 10.59 -5.47
C ASN A 703 -23.17 10.67 -6.02
N VAL A 704 -22.90 10.11 -7.19
CA VAL A 704 -21.62 10.25 -7.89
C VAL A 704 -21.77 11.25 -9.02
N VAL A 705 -21.08 12.40 -8.94
CA VAL A 705 -21.21 13.50 -9.92
C VAL A 705 -20.58 13.19 -11.27
N VAL A 706 -19.48 12.42 -11.28
CA VAL A 706 -18.74 12.06 -12.49
C VAL A 706 -18.15 10.67 -12.32
N ARG A 707 -18.26 9.82 -13.35
CA ARG A 707 -17.55 8.54 -13.40
C ARG A 707 -16.16 8.76 -13.98
N LEU A 708 -15.13 8.43 -13.22
CA LEU A 708 -13.75 8.58 -13.66
C LEU A 708 -13.24 7.34 -14.38
N LYS A 709 -12.24 7.53 -15.25
CA LYS A 709 -11.34 6.49 -15.74
C LYS A 709 -9.94 6.91 -15.29
N ASP A 710 -9.39 6.19 -14.33
CA ASP A 710 -8.10 6.56 -13.75
C ASP A 710 -6.98 6.46 -14.79
N ASP A 711 -6.11 7.48 -14.82
CA ASP A 711 -5.03 7.67 -15.78
C ASP A 711 -3.64 7.69 -15.11
N HIS A 712 -3.54 7.18 -13.89
CA HIS A 712 -2.31 7.13 -13.12
C HIS A 712 -2.16 5.87 -12.26
N ASP A 713 -1.03 5.19 -12.39
CA ASP A 713 -0.58 4.15 -11.45
C ASP A 713 0.17 4.81 -10.28
N GLY A 714 -0.52 4.98 -9.16
CA GLY A 714 0.00 5.63 -7.95
C GLY A 714 0.56 4.63 -6.93
N ALA A 715 0.17 4.80 -5.66
CA ALA A 715 0.48 3.83 -4.59
C ALA A 715 -0.15 2.45 -4.88
N GLU A 716 -1.33 2.46 -5.49
CA GLU A 716 -1.98 1.30 -6.10
C GLU A 716 -1.92 1.49 -7.64
N PRO A 717 -1.71 0.44 -8.44
CA PRO A 717 -1.91 0.54 -9.89
C PRO A 717 -3.38 0.90 -10.17
N CYS A 718 -3.68 1.53 -11.29
CA CYS A 718 -5.09 1.78 -11.62
C CYS A 718 -5.75 0.51 -12.18
N GLY A 719 -7.07 0.38 -11.96
CA GLY A 719 -7.85 -0.75 -12.47
C GLY A 719 -7.75 -0.94 -13.99
N ASN A 720 -7.65 0.14 -14.77
CA ASN A 720 -7.47 0.06 -16.23
C ASN A 720 -6.11 -0.56 -16.63
N SER A 721 -5.01 -0.18 -15.99
CA SER A 721 -3.69 -0.78 -16.22
C SER A 721 -3.70 -2.28 -15.97
N VAL A 722 -4.30 -2.69 -14.85
CA VAL A 722 -4.40 -4.11 -14.49
C VAL A 722 -5.35 -4.87 -15.42
N ALA A 723 -6.48 -4.27 -15.78
CA ALA A 723 -7.44 -4.85 -16.72
C ALA A 723 -6.82 -5.07 -18.11
N ALA A 724 -6.00 -4.14 -18.60
CA ALA A 724 -5.29 -4.29 -19.87
C ALA A 724 -4.43 -5.56 -19.89
N ARG A 725 -3.65 -5.80 -18.83
CA ARG A 725 -2.89 -7.05 -18.65
C ARG A 725 -3.81 -8.27 -18.61
N ASN A 726 -4.89 -8.21 -17.83
CA ASN A 726 -5.81 -9.35 -17.66
C ASN A 726 -6.44 -9.75 -19.00
N LEU A 727 -6.93 -8.78 -19.78
CA LEU A 727 -7.50 -9.01 -21.12
C LEU A 727 -6.50 -9.70 -22.05
N ILE A 728 -5.24 -9.25 -22.07
CA ILE A 728 -4.19 -9.87 -22.88
C ILE A 728 -3.97 -11.33 -22.46
N LEU A 729 -3.90 -11.63 -21.16
CA LEU A 729 -3.72 -13.01 -20.70
C LEU A 729 -4.95 -13.88 -20.97
N LEU A 730 -6.16 -13.35 -20.78
CA LEU A 730 -7.42 -14.05 -21.03
C LEU A 730 -7.58 -14.39 -22.51
N SER A 731 -7.20 -13.49 -23.43
CA SER A 731 -7.19 -13.78 -24.87
C SER A 731 -6.37 -15.04 -25.20
N HIS A 732 -5.25 -15.24 -24.50
CA HIS A 732 -4.39 -16.40 -24.70
C HIS A 732 -4.88 -17.65 -23.97
N TYR A 733 -5.40 -17.54 -22.74
CA TYR A 733 -5.96 -18.69 -22.02
C TYR A 733 -7.21 -19.26 -22.67
N PHE A 734 -8.02 -18.42 -23.32
CA PHE A 734 -9.28 -18.84 -23.94
C PHE A 734 -9.23 -18.91 -25.48
N ASP A 735 -8.15 -18.47 -26.11
CA ASP A 735 -8.03 -18.32 -27.57
C ASP A 735 -9.19 -17.47 -28.14
N ASP A 736 -9.48 -16.36 -27.45
CA ASP A 736 -10.58 -15.46 -27.74
C ASP A 736 -10.05 -14.05 -28.03
N ASP A 737 -10.03 -13.70 -29.31
CA ASP A 737 -9.51 -12.43 -29.81
C ASP A 737 -10.36 -11.22 -29.35
N THR A 738 -11.58 -11.42 -28.85
CA THR A 738 -12.42 -10.30 -28.36
C THR A 738 -11.80 -9.60 -27.15
N TYR A 739 -11.08 -10.34 -26.30
CA TYR A 739 -10.32 -9.74 -25.19
C TYR A 739 -9.14 -8.91 -25.70
N ALA A 740 -8.43 -9.39 -26.73
CA ALA A 740 -7.31 -8.65 -27.33
C ALA A 740 -7.79 -7.35 -27.97
N GLN A 741 -8.91 -7.39 -28.71
CA GLN A 741 -9.55 -6.21 -29.29
C GLN A 741 -10.00 -5.21 -28.23
N ARG A 742 -10.51 -5.70 -27.09
CA ARG A 742 -10.89 -4.85 -25.95
C ARG A 742 -9.67 -4.19 -25.32
N ALA A 743 -8.56 -4.91 -25.20
CA ALA A 743 -7.29 -4.33 -24.74
C ALA A 743 -6.79 -3.23 -25.68
N SER A 744 -6.85 -3.45 -27.01
CA SER A 744 -6.48 -2.42 -27.99
C SER A 744 -7.29 -1.13 -27.82
N LYS A 745 -8.63 -1.23 -27.71
CA LYS A 745 -9.50 -0.06 -27.45
C LYS A 745 -9.19 0.64 -26.12
N LEU A 746 -8.82 -0.12 -25.09
CA LEU A 746 -8.40 0.45 -23.82
C LEU A 746 -7.10 1.25 -24.00
N PHE A 747 -6.10 0.72 -24.71
CA PHE A 747 -4.86 1.45 -24.97
C PHE A 747 -5.10 2.71 -25.81
N GLU A 748 -5.96 2.64 -26.82
CA GLU A 748 -6.36 3.79 -27.63
C GLU A 748 -6.93 4.93 -26.76
N PHE A 749 -7.75 4.61 -25.76
CA PHE A 749 -8.28 5.63 -24.84
C PHE A 749 -7.18 6.37 -24.08
N PHE A 750 -6.05 5.73 -23.76
CA PHE A 750 -4.96 6.34 -23.00
C PHE A 750 -3.77 6.78 -23.88
N SER A 751 -3.89 6.73 -25.21
CA SER A 751 -2.78 7.00 -26.13
C SER A 751 -2.24 8.44 -26.04
N ASP A 752 -3.10 9.37 -25.66
CA ASP A 752 -2.81 10.79 -25.48
C ASP A 752 -2.16 11.12 -24.12
N GLN A 753 -2.07 10.14 -23.20
CA GLN A 753 -1.47 10.35 -21.89
C GLN A 753 0.03 10.63 -22.06
N GLN A 754 0.49 11.78 -21.58
CA GLN A 754 1.91 12.15 -21.64
C GLN A 754 2.40 12.64 -20.27
N PRO A 755 3.54 12.15 -19.77
CA PRO A 755 4.33 11.03 -20.29
C PRO A 755 3.69 9.65 -19.97
N PHE A 756 3.33 8.88 -20.99
CA PHE A 756 2.53 7.64 -20.89
C PHE A 756 3.11 6.65 -19.87
N GLY A 757 4.31 6.11 -20.12
CA GLY A 757 4.88 5.05 -19.29
C GLY A 757 5.38 5.50 -17.92
N TYR A 758 5.46 6.81 -17.67
CA TYR A 758 5.74 7.34 -16.35
C TYR A 758 4.45 7.47 -15.51
N ALA A 759 3.34 7.86 -16.13
CA ALA A 759 2.04 7.93 -15.48
C ALA A 759 1.38 6.55 -15.32
N LEU A 760 1.53 5.67 -16.33
CA LEU A 760 0.89 4.36 -16.44
C LEU A 760 1.93 3.24 -16.72
N PRO A 761 2.95 3.04 -15.86
CA PRO A 761 3.96 1.99 -16.03
C PRO A 761 3.37 0.57 -16.14
N GLU A 762 2.31 0.24 -15.41
CA GLU A 762 1.68 -1.09 -15.48
C GLU A 762 0.90 -1.24 -16.80
N MET A 763 0.27 -0.17 -17.30
CA MET A 763 -0.36 -0.20 -18.63
C MET A 763 0.66 -0.31 -19.75
N LEU A 764 1.81 0.38 -19.65
CA LEU A 764 2.89 0.24 -20.63
C LEU A 764 3.47 -1.18 -20.61
N SER A 765 3.56 -1.80 -19.43
CA SER A 765 3.89 -3.22 -19.32
C SER A 765 2.89 -4.08 -20.11
N ALA A 766 1.59 -3.82 -20.00
CA ALA A 766 0.57 -4.51 -20.78
C ALA A 766 0.68 -4.21 -22.29
N LEU A 767 0.92 -2.97 -22.70
CA LEU A 767 1.10 -2.60 -24.11
C LEU A 767 2.32 -3.32 -24.72
N MET A 768 3.42 -3.43 -23.98
CA MET A 768 4.58 -4.24 -24.40
C MET A 768 4.21 -5.73 -24.57
N LEU A 769 3.37 -6.30 -23.70
CA LEU A 769 2.88 -7.68 -23.89
C LEU A 769 1.98 -7.81 -25.13
N HIS A 770 1.22 -6.77 -25.46
CA HIS A 770 0.34 -6.76 -26.63
C HIS A 770 1.13 -6.70 -27.94
N GLU A 771 2.14 -5.83 -28.03
CA GLU A 771 2.93 -5.63 -29.24
C GLU A 771 4.07 -6.64 -29.42
N ASN A 772 4.76 -7.02 -28.32
CA ASN A 772 5.91 -7.94 -28.40
C ASN A 772 5.50 -9.41 -28.30
N GLY A 773 4.22 -9.71 -28.07
CA GLY A 773 3.74 -11.07 -27.91
C GLY A 773 3.99 -11.68 -26.54
N LEU A 774 3.47 -12.91 -26.37
CA LEU A 774 3.59 -13.66 -25.12
C LEU A 774 4.36 -14.97 -25.29
N ASP A 775 5.10 -15.31 -24.24
CA ASP A 775 5.63 -16.66 -24.06
C ASP A 775 4.57 -17.59 -23.47
N LEU A 776 4.09 -18.53 -24.30
CA LEU A 776 3.28 -19.66 -23.90
C LEU A 776 4.19 -20.84 -23.52
N VAL A 777 4.01 -21.35 -22.31
CA VAL A 777 4.66 -22.56 -21.79
C VAL A 777 3.60 -23.64 -21.61
N ALA A 778 3.53 -24.59 -22.53
CA ALA A 778 2.64 -25.74 -22.41
C ALA A 778 3.42 -26.94 -21.85
N VAL A 779 2.98 -27.46 -20.71
CA VAL A 779 3.50 -28.69 -20.11
C VAL A 779 2.51 -29.82 -20.39
N VAL A 780 2.94 -30.82 -21.15
CA VAL A 780 2.10 -31.92 -21.64
C VAL A 780 2.50 -33.21 -20.94
N GLY A 781 1.58 -33.80 -20.18
CA GLY A 781 1.78 -35.07 -19.49
C GLY A 781 0.69 -35.36 -18.46
N PRO A 782 0.56 -36.61 -17.99
CA PRO A 782 -0.36 -36.94 -16.91
C PRO A 782 0.03 -36.21 -15.62
N ASP A 783 -0.93 -36.08 -14.68
CA ASP A 783 -0.63 -35.60 -13.33
C ASP A 783 0.31 -36.58 -12.63
N SER A 784 1.60 -36.27 -12.66
CA SER A 784 2.70 -37.12 -12.22
C SER A 784 3.80 -36.26 -11.64
N GLU A 785 4.67 -36.87 -10.84
CA GLU A 785 5.78 -36.16 -10.20
C GLU A 785 6.75 -35.54 -11.22
N THR A 786 6.95 -36.21 -12.36
CA THR A 786 7.73 -35.69 -13.48
C THR A 786 7.10 -34.43 -14.07
N THR A 787 5.79 -34.43 -14.33
CA THR A 787 5.06 -33.26 -14.83
C THR A 787 5.13 -32.10 -13.85
N LYS A 788 4.95 -32.36 -12.56
CA LYS A 788 5.11 -31.35 -11.49
C LYS A 788 6.51 -30.74 -11.51
N LYS A 789 7.56 -31.55 -11.66
CA LYS A 789 8.94 -31.05 -11.77
C LYS A 789 9.14 -30.07 -12.93
N PHE A 790 8.60 -30.37 -14.11
CA PHE A 790 8.66 -29.47 -15.27
C PHE A 790 7.94 -28.14 -15.02
N VAL A 791 6.74 -28.21 -14.47
CA VAL A 791 5.96 -27.03 -14.09
C VAL A 791 6.73 -26.16 -13.09
N GLU A 792 7.32 -26.76 -12.07
CA GLU A 792 8.11 -26.05 -11.05
C GLU A 792 9.35 -25.37 -11.64
N ILE A 793 10.07 -26.02 -12.57
CA ILE A 793 11.21 -25.40 -13.26
C ILE A 793 10.76 -24.12 -13.97
N CYS A 794 9.65 -24.15 -14.71
CA CYS A 794 9.15 -22.99 -15.43
C CYS A 794 8.78 -21.84 -14.49
N ARG A 795 8.13 -22.14 -13.36
CA ARG A 795 7.68 -21.15 -12.37
C ARG A 795 8.81 -20.34 -11.76
N LYS A 796 10.02 -20.91 -11.63
CA LYS A 796 11.19 -20.24 -11.03
C LYS A 796 11.71 -19.03 -11.80
N TYR A 797 11.35 -18.86 -13.07
CA TYR A 797 11.88 -17.80 -13.92
C TYR A 797 10.88 -16.64 -14.06
N TYR A 798 11.40 -15.41 -14.07
CA TYR A 798 10.59 -14.23 -14.33
C TYR A 798 10.41 -14.09 -15.84
N ILE A 799 9.18 -14.35 -16.30
CA ILE A 799 8.77 -14.17 -17.69
C ILE A 799 7.51 -13.29 -17.67
N PRO A 800 7.59 -12.04 -18.17
CA PRO A 800 6.44 -11.16 -18.31
C PRO A 800 5.32 -11.87 -19.06
N GLY A 801 4.10 -11.82 -18.51
CA GLY A 801 2.93 -12.41 -19.16
C GLY A 801 2.96 -13.93 -19.41
N MET A 802 3.94 -14.70 -18.89
CA MET A 802 4.00 -16.14 -19.18
C MET A 802 2.70 -16.85 -18.83
N ILE A 803 2.15 -17.50 -19.86
CA ILE A 803 1.00 -18.39 -19.81
C ILE A 803 1.53 -19.80 -19.56
N ILE A 804 0.99 -20.48 -18.54
CA ILE A 804 1.28 -21.90 -18.32
C ILE A 804 0.00 -22.70 -18.54
N VAL A 805 0.06 -23.73 -19.39
CA VAL A 805 -1.07 -24.64 -19.61
C VAL A 805 -0.61 -26.05 -19.33
N HIS A 806 -1.33 -26.75 -18.45
CA HIS A 806 -1.15 -28.18 -18.25
C HIS A 806 -2.13 -28.93 -19.17
N VAL A 807 -1.56 -29.68 -20.11
CA VAL A 807 -2.28 -30.55 -21.03
C VAL A 807 -2.25 -31.94 -20.42
N ASN A 808 -3.38 -32.39 -19.85
CA ASN A 808 -3.53 -33.76 -19.37
C ASN A 808 -4.14 -34.63 -20.48
N PRO A 809 -3.36 -35.56 -21.08
CA PRO A 809 -3.88 -36.42 -22.15
C PRO A 809 -5.02 -37.35 -21.72
N GLN A 810 -5.19 -37.55 -20.41
CA GLN A 810 -6.26 -38.38 -19.83
C GLN A 810 -7.56 -37.62 -19.60
N ASP A 811 -7.55 -36.29 -19.70
CA ASP A 811 -8.72 -35.43 -19.52
C ASP A 811 -8.70 -34.28 -20.55
N PRO A 812 -8.94 -34.59 -21.84
CA PRO A 812 -8.82 -33.62 -22.93
C PRO A 812 -9.94 -32.58 -22.94
N GLU A 813 -11.04 -32.80 -22.21
CA GLU A 813 -12.20 -31.90 -22.18
C GLU A 813 -12.10 -30.80 -21.09
N HIS A 814 -11.28 -30.99 -20.06
CA HIS A 814 -11.13 -30.02 -18.95
C HIS A 814 -10.24 -28.80 -19.25
N ALA A 815 -9.92 -28.57 -20.52
CA ALA A 815 -8.85 -27.68 -20.88
C ALA A 815 -9.30 -26.34 -21.46
N TYR A 816 -8.80 -25.29 -20.83
CA TYR A 816 -8.78 -23.94 -21.38
C TYR A 816 -7.71 -23.85 -22.48
N ASN A 817 -8.04 -23.18 -23.60
CA ASN A 817 -7.32 -23.20 -24.89
C ASN A 817 -7.32 -24.57 -25.61
N GLN A 818 -8.42 -24.89 -26.30
CA GLN A 818 -8.57 -26.14 -27.06
C GLN A 818 -7.52 -26.32 -28.16
N ARG A 819 -7.05 -25.22 -28.78
CA ARG A 819 -6.00 -25.27 -29.81
C ARG A 819 -4.69 -25.84 -29.26
N VAL A 820 -4.26 -25.40 -28.08
CA VAL A 820 -3.04 -25.86 -27.41
C VAL A 820 -3.10 -27.36 -27.12
N GLN A 821 -4.25 -27.86 -26.67
CA GLN A 821 -4.46 -29.28 -26.34
C GLN A 821 -4.45 -30.19 -27.56
N GLN A 822 -5.05 -29.73 -28.65
CA GLN A 822 -5.08 -30.48 -29.91
C GLN A 822 -3.69 -30.52 -30.54
N LYS A 823 -2.96 -29.39 -30.52
CA LYS A 823 -1.67 -29.23 -31.18
C LYS A 823 -0.52 -29.93 -30.44
N PHE A 824 -0.45 -29.83 -29.12
CA PHE A 824 0.70 -30.34 -28.37
C PHE A 824 0.47 -31.76 -27.84
N LYS A 825 1.46 -32.63 -28.03
CA LYS A 825 1.44 -34.04 -27.63
C LYS A 825 2.70 -34.40 -26.86
N MET A 826 2.63 -35.48 -26.08
CA MET A 826 3.83 -36.07 -25.48
C MET A 826 4.73 -36.63 -26.57
N ILE A 827 6.04 -36.42 -26.46
CA ILE A 827 7.04 -36.99 -27.37
C ILE A 827 7.54 -38.29 -26.76
N ASN A 828 7.46 -39.39 -27.52
CA ASN A 828 7.88 -40.72 -27.09
C ASN A 828 7.26 -41.16 -25.74
N GLY A 829 6.03 -40.72 -25.44
CA GLY A 829 5.36 -41.01 -24.17
C GLY A 829 5.97 -40.32 -22.95
N GLN A 830 6.86 -39.33 -23.13
CA GLN A 830 7.49 -38.55 -22.06
C GLN A 830 6.77 -37.22 -21.85
N THR A 831 6.74 -36.73 -20.60
CA THR A 831 6.31 -35.37 -20.32
C THR A 831 7.11 -34.40 -21.17
N THR A 832 6.42 -33.50 -21.86
CA THR A 832 7.02 -32.62 -22.87
C THR A 832 6.65 -31.17 -22.58
N VAL A 833 7.65 -30.28 -22.64
CA VAL A 833 7.44 -28.84 -22.53
C VAL A 833 7.60 -28.18 -23.90
N TYR A 834 6.60 -27.41 -24.29
CA TYR A 834 6.62 -26.54 -25.47
C TYR A 834 6.72 -25.10 -25.00
N ILE A 835 7.73 -24.38 -25.49
CA ILE A 835 7.88 -22.94 -25.27
C ILE A 835 7.64 -22.27 -26.61
N CYS A 836 6.59 -21.46 -26.69
CA CYS A 836 6.20 -20.78 -27.91
C CYS A 836 6.10 -19.29 -27.67
N HIS A 837 6.58 -18.51 -28.63
CA HIS A 837 6.45 -17.07 -28.69
C HIS A 837 5.54 -16.76 -29.88
N ASP A 838 4.39 -16.15 -29.63
CA ASP A 838 3.38 -15.81 -30.67
C ASP A 838 3.12 -16.92 -31.69
N LYS A 839 2.70 -18.07 -31.18
CA LYS A 839 2.34 -19.28 -31.96
C LYS A 839 3.53 -19.97 -32.67
N VAL A 840 4.75 -19.42 -32.59
CA VAL A 840 6.00 -20.04 -33.06
C VAL A 840 6.69 -20.77 -31.90
N CYS A 841 6.87 -22.08 -32.02
CA CYS A 841 7.42 -22.89 -30.95
C CYS A 841 8.89 -23.22 -31.17
N ARG A 842 9.67 -23.21 -30.08
CA ARG A 842 11.02 -23.77 -30.03
C ARG A 842 10.95 -25.30 -30.08
N MET A 843 12.12 -25.94 -30.21
CA MET A 843 12.18 -27.40 -30.08
C MET A 843 11.64 -27.83 -28.71
N PRO A 844 10.71 -28.81 -28.67
CA PRO A 844 10.14 -29.32 -27.43
C PRO A 844 11.20 -30.00 -26.57
N VAL A 845 11.03 -29.92 -25.25
CA VAL A 845 12.00 -30.41 -24.26
C VAL A 845 11.36 -31.51 -23.43
N THR A 846 11.99 -32.68 -23.36
CA THR A 846 11.55 -33.84 -22.56
C THR A 846 12.49 -34.18 -21.41
N ASP A 847 13.57 -33.41 -21.22
CA ASP A 847 14.51 -33.53 -20.11
C ASP A 847 14.42 -32.30 -19.20
N PRO A 848 14.09 -32.47 -17.90
CA PRO A 848 14.05 -31.37 -16.93
C PRO A 848 15.36 -30.59 -16.82
N ILE A 849 16.52 -31.25 -16.87
CA ILE A 849 17.83 -30.58 -16.72
C ILE A 849 18.06 -29.65 -17.90
N LYS A 850 17.86 -30.18 -19.11
CA LYS A 850 17.96 -29.40 -20.35
C LYS A 850 16.98 -28.22 -20.39
N LEU A 851 15.78 -28.36 -19.82
CA LEU A 851 14.84 -27.24 -19.72
C LEU A 851 15.39 -26.13 -18.81
N GLU A 852 15.91 -26.49 -17.63
CA GLU A 852 16.46 -25.54 -16.68
C GLU A 852 17.70 -24.84 -17.25
N GLU A 853 18.57 -25.57 -17.96
CA GLU A 853 19.70 -25.01 -18.72
C GLU A 853 19.21 -24.01 -19.79
N ASN A 854 18.26 -24.41 -20.64
CA ASN A 854 17.71 -23.54 -21.68
C ASN A 854 17.11 -22.25 -21.11
N LEU A 855 16.32 -22.34 -20.04
CA LEU A 855 15.74 -21.16 -19.41
C LEU A 855 16.85 -20.30 -18.77
N THR A 856 17.82 -20.91 -18.09
CA THR A 856 18.93 -20.18 -17.49
C THR A 856 19.73 -19.40 -18.52
N GLU A 857 20.07 -20.02 -19.65
CA GLU A 857 20.79 -19.35 -20.72
C GLU A 857 20.03 -18.15 -21.30
N ASN A 858 18.71 -18.27 -21.45
CA ASN A 858 17.88 -17.18 -21.99
C ASN A 858 17.66 -16.02 -21.00
N PHE A 859 17.66 -16.31 -19.70
CA PHE A 859 17.38 -15.30 -18.66
C PHE A 859 18.62 -14.68 -18.02
N PHE A 860 19.75 -15.40 -17.99
CA PHE A 860 20.94 -14.99 -17.23
C PHE A 860 22.21 -14.78 -18.08
N LYS A 861 22.24 -15.11 -19.38
CA LYS A 861 23.40 -14.72 -20.23
C LYS A 861 23.46 -13.19 -20.37
N GLY A 862 24.61 -12.60 -20.01
CA GLY A 862 24.87 -11.16 -20.06
C GLY A 862 24.97 -10.44 -18.70
N ARG A 863 24.91 -11.18 -17.58
CA ARG A 863 25.05 -10.64 -16.21
C ARG A 863 26.36 -11.04 -15.51
N VAL A 864 27.21 -11.79 -16.20
CA VAL A 864 28.56 -12.18 -15.75
C VAL A 864 29.56 -11.19 -16.31
#